data_AF-A0A7C4EMM3-F1
#
_entry.id   AF-A0A7C4EMM3-F1
#
_cell.length_a   1.000
_cell.length_b   1.000
_cell.length_c   1.000
_cell.angle_alpha   90.00
_cell.angle_beta   90.00
_cell.angle_gamma   90.00
#
_symmetry.space_group_name_H-M   'P 1'
#
loop_
_entity.id
_entity.type
_entity.pdbx_description
1 polymer ?
#
loop_
_entity_poly.entity_id
_entity_poly.type
_entity_poly.pdbx_seq_one_letter_code
_entity_poly.pdbx_strand_id
1 'polypeptide(L)'
;ITVSHLRFGSSPIRSTYLVNAADYVAVHKANYVQLYDVLDGIKEGGTFVLNSNWTLADMEAQLPAAMKRTIVAKKLKFYNIDAVKIAQSVGLGGRINMIMQTAFFKLAGVLPFEKAVELLKKSIQKAYGKKGEKIVQMNVDAVDQTVANLEEVKYPASWADATDAAKPADNVPEYIAKIARPVLAQKGDALPVSLFDPAGVTPVGTSRFEKRGVAINVPVWIKENCIQCNQCAFVCPHSAIVPALVNDAEKAKAPATFETVPATGKELKGLGFRIQINTLDCYGCGNCADICPSKKKALEMVAIETQTATEVPNFQFCETLEPKDELMTRTSVKGSQFQTPLMEFSGACSGCGETPYVRVLTQLFGERMLIANATGCSSIWGASAPTTPYCANKNGHGPAWGNSLFEDCAEFGFGIGFAVTQRRELLKNNVVAALAEPLADDLKAALSAWLDGYMDADVSAKTAKQIKTLLAGTANKSAALKAIEAEADMLVKKSVWCFGGDGWAYDIGFGGLDHVIASGEDINILVMDTEVYSNTGGQASKATPTGAIAKFAAAGKRTRKKDLARIAMTYGNVYVASVSMGYNKQQLMKAFTEAEAHKGPSIIIAYAPCINQGLKRGMGKSQEEERLATVSGYWPIFRYNPQLIAEGKNPLVLDSKAPDGTVGDFLLSENRFAALEKMLPAEAKELRATLAEDVMDRWNQLCVLAGADPATGAPAKPAAKADNDSMENCTLSSTAEHTSTSGEPCDDGRAGK
;
A
#
# COMPACT_ATOMS: atom_id res chain seq x y z
N ILE A 1 9.24 11.11 -10.23
CA ILE A 1 9.84 11.36 -11.56
C ILE A 1 11.34 11.07 -11.47
N THR A 2 12.03 10.77 -12.58
CA THR A 2 13.50 10.69 -12.62
C THR A 2 14.02 11.79 -13.53
N VAL A 3 14.95 12.61 -13.03
CA VAL A 3 15.65 13.64 -13.80
C VAL A 3 17.13 13.25 -13.85
N SER A 4 17.67 13.08 -15.06
CA SER A 4 19.07 12.69 -15.27
C SER A 4 19.90 13.89 -15.70
N HIS A 5 20.98 14.16 -14.98
CA HIS A 5 21.91 15.24 -15.28
C HIS A 5 23.23 14.66 -15.80
N LEU A 6 23.46 14.82 -17.11
CA LEU A 6 24.67 14.35 -17.77
C LEU A 6 25.51 15.55 -18.23
N ARG A 7 26.83 15.42 -18.11
CA ARG A 7 27.79 16.40 -18.61
C ARG A 7 28.87 15.68 -19.41
N PHE A 8 29.21 16.25 -20.56
CA PHE A 8 30.30 15.79 -21.42
C PHE A 8 31.18 16.99 -21.72
N GLY A 9 32.50 16.83 -21.71
CA GLY A 9 33.43 17.91 -21.97
C GLY A 9 34.84 17.39 -22.20
N SER A 10 35.67 18.19 -22.87
CA SER A 10 37.10 17.90 -23.11
C SER A 10 37.97 18.09 -21.86
N SER A 11 37.43 18.73 -20.82
CA SER A 11 38.10 19.00 -19.55
C SER A 11 37.48 18.17 -18.42
N PRO A 12 38.24 17.87 -17.35
CA PRO A 12 37.69 17.20 -16.17
C PRO A 12 36.47 17.93 -15.60
N ILE A 13 35.36 17.20 -15.43
CA ILE A 13 34.10 17.75 -14.91
C ILE A 13 34.18 17.81 -13.39
N ARG A 14 34.19 19.03 -12.83
CA ARG A 14 34.19 19.27 -11.37
C ARG A 14 32.83 19.71 -10.81
N SER A 15 31.80 19.78 -11.65
CA SER A 15 30.47 20.26 -11.27
C SER A 15 29.69 19.20 -10.47
N THR A 16 29.86 19.19 -9.15
CA THR A 16 29.14 18.32 -8.20
C THR A 16 27.78 18.90 -7.79
N TYR A 17 27.04 19.45 -8.74
CA TYR A 17 25.70 20.03 -8.57
C TYR A 17 24.83 19.72 -9.80
N LEU A 18 23.50 19.86 -9.67
CA LEU A 18 22.55 19.60 -10.76
C LEU A 18 22.82 20.50 -11.98
N VAL A 19 22.40 20.06 -13.18
CA VAL A 19 22.47 20.93 -14.37
C VAL A 19 21.36 21.97 -14.28
N ASN A 20 21.72 23.24 -14.31
CA ASN A 20 20.84 24.40 -14.32
C ASN A 20 20.93 25.23 -15.63
N ALA A 21 21.81 24.83 -16.55
CA ALA A 21 22.01 25.44 -17.86
C ALA A 21 22.18 24.33 -18.91
N ALA A 22 21.06 23.81 -19.43
CA ALA A 22 21.06 22.62 -20.28
C ALA A 22 21.16 22.96 -21.78
N ASP A 23 22.04 22.25 -22.51
CA ASP A 23 22.14 22.31 -23.97
C ASP A 23 21.12 21.38 -24.67
N TYR A 24 20.74 20.30 -23.99
CA TYR A 24 19.80 19.28 -24.45
C TYR A 24 18.85 18.89 -23.31
N VAL A 25 17.55 18.90 -23.56
CA VAL A 25 16.50 18.45 -22.64
C VAL A 25 15.62 17.43 -23.35
N ALA A 26 15.37 16.29 -22.72
CA ALA A 26 14.44 15.27 -23.24
C ALA A 26 13.37 14.91 -22.22
N VAL A 27 12.12 14.86 -22.67
CA VAL A 27 10.96 14.48 -21.88
C VAL A 27 10.40 13.16 -22.40
N HIS A 28 10.59 12.09 -21.64
CA HIS A 28 10.28 10.73 -22.08
C HIS A 28 8.82 10.31 -21.84
N LYS A 29 8.02 11.16 -21.17
CA LYS A 29 6.59 10.95 -20.94
C LYS A 29 5.85 12.27 -21.18
N ALA A 30 4.98 12.29 -22.20
CA ALA A 30 4.32 13.50 -22.68
C ALA A 30 3.67 14.35 -21.58
N ASN A 31 2.90 13.75 -20.67
CA ASN A 31 2.18 14.46 -19.60
C ASN A 31 3.09 15.31 -18.68
N TYR A 32 4.41 15.03 -18.62
CA TYR A 32 5.32 15.82 -17.78
C TYR A 32 5.41 17.29 -18.20
N VAL A 33 5.14 17.63 -19.46
CA VAL A 33 5.13 19.02 -19.91
C VAL A 33 4.01 19.86 -19.29
N GLN A 34 2.95 19.23 -18.78
CA GLN A 34 1.84 19.90 -18.09
C GLN A 34 2.06 20.01 -16.58
N LEU A 35 2.91 19.13 -16.03
CA LEU A 35 3.12 19.00 -14.58
C LEU A 35 4.39 19.71 -14.10
N TYR A 36 5.42 19.80 -14.94
CA TYR A 36 6.75 20.26 -14.57
C TYR A 36 7.25 21.37 -15.49
N ASP A 37 8.08 22.25 -14.95
CA ASP A 37 8.82 23.24 -15.73
C ASP A 37 10.06 22.59 -16.39
N VAL A 38 9.81 21.69 -17.34
CA VAL A 38 10.85 20.85 -17.97
C VAL A 38 11.88 21.66 -18.76
N LEU A 39 11.56 22.90 -19.14
CA LEU A 39 12.47 23.79 -19.89
C LEU A 39 13.19 24.80 -19.00
N ASP A 40 13.05 24.70 -17.68
CA ASP A 40 13.81 25.54 -16.76
C ASP A 40 15.31 25.37 -16.99
N GLY A 41 16.02 26.51 -17.09
CA GLY A 41 17.45 26.52 -17.36
C GLY A 41 17.90 26.08 -18.77
N ILE A 42 17.01 25.77 -19.73
CA ILE A 42 17.47 25.45 -21.09
C ILE A 42 18.13 26.68 -21.75
N LYS A 43 19.25 26.49 -22.47
CA LYS A 43 19.96 27.58 -23.16
C LYS A 43 19.23 28.05 -24.43
N GLU A 44 19.49 29.27 -24.87
CA GLU A 44 19.08 29.74 -26.21
C GLU A 44 19.69 28.83 -27.29
N GLY A 45 18.88 28.46 -28.28
CA GLY A 45 19.26 27.51 -29.34
C GLY A 45 19.40 26.05 -28.86
N GLY A 46 19.07 25.76 -27.60
CA GLY A 46 19.10 24.43 -27.02
C GLY A 46 18.14 23.45 -27.71
N THR A 47 18.41 22.16 -27.59
CA THR A 47 17.58 21.11 -28.20
C THR A 47 16.58 20.55 -27.19
N PHE A 48 15.31 20.51 -27.57
CA PHE A 48 14.24 19.92 -26.79
C PHE A 48 13.66 18.72 -27.52
N VAL A 49 13.54 17.58 -26.85
CA VAL A 49 12.94 16.35 -27.41
C VAL A 49 11.77 15.89 -26.56
N LEU A 50 10.61 15.68 -27.19
CA LEU A 50 9.42 15.14 -26.53
C LEU A 50 9.10 13.74 -27.07
N ASN A 51 8.83 12.80 -26.16
CA ASN A 51 8.20 11.53 -26.52
C ASN A 51 6.68 11.66 -26.41
N SER A 52 6.00 11.76 -27.55
CA SER A 52 4.55 11.81 -27.61
C SER A 52 4.02 11.31 -28.95
N ASN A 53 2.78 10.83 -28.96
CA ASN A 53 2.02 10.53 -30.17
C ASN A 53 1.29 11.76 -30.74
N TRP A 54 1.63 12.96 -30.27
CA TRP A 54 0.93 14.20 -30.60
C TRP A 54 1.30 14.70 -31.98
N THR A 55 0.28 15.10 -32.75
CA THR A 55 0.46 15.94 -33.93
C THR A 55 0.75 17.38 -33.51
N LEU A 56 1.10 18.27 -34.45
CA LEU A 56 1.27 19.70 -34.14
C LEU A 56 -0.02 20.30 -33.54
N ALA A 57 -1.19 19.93 -34.06
CA ALA A 57 -2.48 20.40 -33.53
C ALA A 57 -2.71 19.91 -32.09
N ASP A 58 -2.35 18.66 -31.80
CA ASP A 58 -2.41 18.15 -30.43
C ASP A 58 -1.43 18.92 -29.52
N MET A 59 -0.20 19.18 -29.98
CA MET A 59 0.78 19.97 -29.21
C MET A 59 0.28 21.39 -28.92
N GLU A 60 -0.41 22.03 -29.86
CA GLU A 60 -0.98 23.37 -29.64
C GLU A 60 -2.00 23.37 -28.50
N ALA A 61 -2.79 22.30 -28.40
CA ALA A 61 -3.78 22.10 -27.34
C ALA A 61 -3.14 21.66 -26.01
N GLN A 62 -2.12 20.80 -26.05
CA GLN A 62 -1.58 20.11 -24.87
C GLN A 62 -0.40 20.85 -24.21
N LEU A 63 0.42 21.58 -24.97
CA LEU A 63 1.58 22.28 -24.41
C LEU A 63 1.15 23.56 -23.66
N PRO A 64 1.62 23.77 -22.42
CA PRO A 64 1.33 25.01 -21.70
C PRO A 64 1.81 26.25 -22.47
N ALA A 65 1.05 27.34 -22.38
CA ALA A 65 1.39 28.56 -23.09
C ALA A 65 2.76 29.14 -22.69
N ALA A 66 3.11 29.14 -21.40
CA ALA A 66 4.46 29.50 -20.93
C ALA A 66 5.58 28.67 -21.59
N MET A 67 5.35 27.38 -21.82
CA MET A 67 6.31 26.52 -22.52
C MET A 67 6.41 26.90 -24.01
N LYS A 68 5.28 27.11 -24.68
CA LYS A 68 5.22 27.57 -26.08
C LYS A 68 5.99 28.89 -26.27
N ARG A 69 5.78 29.86 -25.37
CA ARG A 69 6.53 31.13 -25.35
C ARG A 69 8.03 30.90 -25.17
N THR A 70 8.42 30.00 -24.26
CA THR A 70 9.83 29.66 -24.01
C THR A 70 10.50 29.05 -25.23
N ILE A 71 9.82 28.13 -25.94
CA ILE A 71 10.31 27.49 -27.16
C ILE A 71 10.65 28.53 -28.23
N VAL A 72 9.76 29.51 -28.46
CA VAL A 72 9.97 30.57 -29.45
C VAL A 72 11.04 31.56 -28.99
N ALA A 73 10.92 32.09 -27.76
CA ALA A 73 11.80 33.13 -27.24
C ALA A 73 13.26 32.67 -27.20
N LYS A 74 13.51 31.40 -26.83
CA LYS A 74 14.84 30.80 -26.81
C LYS A 74 15.25 30.13 -28.13
N LYS A 75 14.43 30.22 -29.19
CA LYS A 75 14.70 29.63 -30.51
C LYS A 75 15.11 28.16 -30.43
N LEU A 76 14.36 27.38 -29.65
CA LEU A 76 14.73 25.99 -29.35
C LEU A 76 14.60 25.09 -30.59
N LYS A 77 15.51 24.14 -30.73
CA LYS A 77 15.39 23.07 -31.72
C LYS A 77 14.47 22.00 -31.14
N PHE A 78 13.18 22.05 -31.48
CA PHE A 78 12.17 21.16 -30.92
C PHE A 78 11.97 19.93 -31.80
N TYR A 79 12.09 18.74 -31.21
CA TYR A 79 11.84 17.45 -31.86
C TYR A 79 10.76 16.65 -31.11
N ASN A 80 9.97 15.88 -31.87
CA ASN A 80 9.01 14.93 -31.32
C ASN A 80 9.23 13.53 -31.89
N ILE A 81 8.89 12.53 -31.10
CA ILE A 81 8.92 11.12 -31.51
C ILE A 81 7.87 10.31 -30.77
N ASP A 82 7.12 9.47 -31.48
CA ASP A 82 6.25 8.47 -30.85
C ASP A 82 7.05 7.20 -30.55
N ALA A 83 7.84 7.24 -29.47
CA ALA A 83 8.70 6.12 -29.10
C ALA A 83 7.90 4.90 -28.65
N VAL A 84 6.67 5.08 -28.18
CA VAL A 84 5.81 3.95 -27.77
C VAL A 84 5.37 3.15 -28.99
N LYS A 85 4.88 3.84 -30.03
CA LYS A 85 4.48 3.20 -31.29
C LYS A 85 5.66 2.48 -31.96
N ILE A 86 6.84 3.11 -31.98
CA ILE A 86 8.05 2.49 -32.52
C ILE A 86 8.42 1.24 -31.71
N ALA A 87 8.42 1.32 -30.38
CA ALA A 87 8.74 0.16 -29.53
C ALA A 87 7.76 -1.00 -29.76
N GLN A 88 6.47 -0.71 -29.97
CA GLN A 88 5.46 -1.72 -30.25
C GLN A 88 5.67 -2.36 -31.63
N SER A 89 5.96 -1.56 -32.66
CA SER A 89 6.12 -2.07 -34.03
C SER A 89 7.33 -2.98 -34.19
N VAL A 90 8.43 -2.70 -33.47
CA VAL A 90 9.63 -3.55 -33.45
C VAL A 90 9.57 -4.66 -32.38
N GLY A 91 8.44 -4.80 -31.68
CA GLY A 91 8.18 -5.86 -30.70
C GLY A 91 8.81 -5.67 -29.32
N LEU A 92 9.41 -4.51 -29.02
CA LEU A 92 9.92 -4.14 -27.69
C LEU A 92 8.80 -3.83 -26.68
N GLY A 93 7.54 -3.94 -27.10
CA GLY A 93 6.37 -3.60 -26.28
C GLY A 93 6.33 -2.09 -26.06
N GLY A 94 6.31 -1.65 -24.80
CA GLY A 94 6.34 -0.21 -24.44
C GLY A 94 7.72 0.33 -24.07
N ARG A 95 8.82 -0.39 -24.34
CA ARG A 95 10.16 0.01 -23.89
C ARG A 95 10.79 1.04 -24.85
N ILE A 96 10.78 2.30 -24.43
CA ILE A 96 11.27 3.43 -25.24
C ILE A 96 12.76 3.75 -25.06
N ASN A 97 13.48 3.04 -24.19
CA ASN A 97 14.85 3.39 -23.77
C ASN A 97 15.83 3.47 -24.96
N MET A 98 15.84 2.46 -25.84
CA MET A 98 16.70 2.46 -27.02
C MET A 98 16.39 3.60 -27.98
N ILE A 99 15.10 3.93 -28.11
CA ILE A 99 14.63 4.99 -29.01
C ILE A 99 15.06 6.35 -28.48
N MET A 100 14.78 6.65 -27.21
CA MET A 100 15.19 7.92 -26.61
C MET A 100 16.72 8.06 -26.50
N GLN A 101 17.44 6.95 -26.28
CA GLN A 101 18.90 6.95 -26.31
C GLN A 101 19.46 7.26 -27.71
N THR A 102 18.82 6.72 -28.75
CA THR A 102 19.19 7.02 -30.14
C THR A 102 18.92 8.48 -30.48
N ALA A 103 17.78 9.03 -30.05
CA ALA A 103 17.45 10.44 -30.20
C ALA A 103 18.48 11.34 -29.51
N PHE A 104 18.93 10.98 -28.29
CA PHE A 104 20.01 11.69 -27.60
C PHE A 104 21.30 11.71 -28.43
N PHE A 105 21.79 10.56 -28.91
CA PHE A 105 23.03 10.55 -29.69
C PHE A 105 22.94 11.26 -31.04
N LYS A 106 21.75 11.28 -31.67
CA LYS A 106 21.51 12.02 -32.91
C LYS A 106 21.54 13.53 -32.70
N LEU A 107 21.04 14.01 -31.56
CA LEU A 107 20.73 15.43 -31.36
C LEU A 107 21.63 16.16 -30.36
N ALA A 108 22.24 15.47 -29.40
CA ALA A 108 23.02 16.11 -28.34
C ALA A 108 24.41 16.60 -28.80
N GLY A 109 24.89 16.17 -29.98
CA GLY A 109 26.17 16.61 -30.53
C GLY A 109 27.41 16.17 -29.75
N VAL A 110 27.28 15.18 -28.87
CA VAL A 110 28.40 14.68 -28.03
C VAL A 110 29.42 13.85 -28.81
N LEU A 111 29.01 13.24 -29.92
CA LEU A 111 29.83 12.42 -30.81
C LEU A 111 29.33 12.57 -32.26
N PRO A 112 30.18 12.33 -33.27
CA PRO A 112 29.72 12.12 -34.65
C PRO A 112 28.68 11.01 -34.70
N PHE A 113 27.58 11.23 -35.42
CA PHE A 113 26.41 10.36 -35.34
C PHE A 113 26.68 8.93 -35.81
N GLU A 114 27.43 8.77 -36.89
CA GLU A 114 27.82 7.47 -37.45
C GLU A 114 28.59 6.65 -36.41
N LYS A 115 29.49 7.32 -35.66
CA LYS A 115 30.26 6.68 -34.59
C LYS A 115 29.37 6.30 -33.41
N ALA A 116 28.41 7.15 -33.06
CA ALA A 116 27.47 6.87 -31.98
C ALA A 116 26.59 5.66 -32.30
N VAL A 117 26.10 5.54 -33.54
CA VAL A 117 25.31 4.37 -34.00
C VAL A 117 26.16 3.08 -33.95
N GLU A 118 27.41 3.13 -34.42
CA GLU A 118 28.33 1.99 -34.34
C GLU A 118 28.51 1.50 -32.90
N LEU A 119 28.80 2.42 -31.97
CA LEU A 119 28.99 2.11 -30.56
C LEU A 119 27.70 1.60 -29.90
N LEU A 120 26.55 2.17 -30.26
CA LEU A 120 25.25 1.75 -29.76
C LEU A 120 24.92 0.31 -30.20
N LYS A 121 25.07 -0.01 -31.50
CA LYS A 121 24.87 -1.38 -32.01
C LYS A 121 25.85 -2.39 -31.37
N LYS A 122 27.12 -2.00 -31.16
CA LYS A 122 28.09 -2.84 -30.41
C LYS A 122 27.67 -3.06 -28.95
N SER A 123 27.15 -2.02 -28.28
CA SER A 123 26.65 -2.11 -26.91
C SER A 123 25.43 -3.03 -26.81
N ILE A 124 24.50 -2.94 -27.77
CA ILE A 124 23.34 -3.85 -27.88
C ILE A 124 23.82 -5.31 -27.94
N GLN A 125 24.80 -5.63 -28.80
CA GLN A 125 25.34 -6.98 -28.89
C GLN A 125 25.94 -7.46 -27.57
N LYS A 126 26.75 -6.62 -26.92
CA LYS A 126 27.37 -6.95 -25.64
C LYS A 126 26.34 -7.18 -24.52
N ALA A 127 25.30 -6.35 -24.46
CA ALA A 127 24.29 -6.41 -23.40
C ALA A 127 23.24 -7.50 -23.62
N TYR A 128 22.83 -7.73 -24.87
CA TYR A 128 21.68 -8.57 -25.20
C TYR A 128 22.02 -9.83 -26.00
N GLY A 129 23.27 -10.02 -26.46
CA GLY A 129 23.65 -11.20 -27.23
C GLY A 129 23.34 -12.53 -26.54
N LYS A 130 23.49 -12.57 -25.20
CA LYS A 130 23.12 -13.75 -24.38
C LYS A 130 21.61 -14.04 -24.32
N LYS A 131 20.76 -13.09 -24.73
CA LYS A 131 19.29 -13.24 -24.76
C LYS A 131 18.78 -13.71 -26.13
N GLY A 132 19.67 -13.90 -27.11
CA GLY A 132 19.35 -14.40 -28.45
C GLY A 132 19.22 -13.31 -29.50
N GLU A 133 19.48 -13.69 -30.75
CA GLU A 133 19.58 -12.79 -31.90
C GLU A 133 18.30 -12.00 -32.17
N LYS A 134 17.13 -12.60 -31.91
CA LYS A 134 15.83 -11.92 -32.05
C LYS A 134 15.77 -10.64 -31.20
N ILE A 135 16.21 -10.70 -29.94
CA ILE A 135 16.19 -9.54 -29.05
C ILE A 135 17.22 -8.49 -29.52
N VAL A 136 18.40 -8.93 -29.98
CA VAL A 136 19.41 -8.04 -30.57
C VAL A 136 18.81 -7.28 -31.75
N GLN A 137 18.23 -8.00 -32.72
CA GLN A 137 17.68 -7.40 -33.93
C GLN A 137 16.55 -6.40 -33.62
N MET A 138 15.64 -6.73 -32.70
CA MET A 138 14.57 -5.81 -32.28
C MET A 138 15.12 -4.48 -31.73
N ASN A 139 16.25 -4.51 -31.02
CA ASN A 139 16.90 -3.29 -30.53
C ASN A 139 17.65 -2.55 -31.65
N VAL A 140 18.25 -3.26 -32.61
CA VAL A 140 18.86 -2.65 -33.80
C VAL A 140 17.82 -1.96 -34.67
N ASP A 141 16.69 -2.62 -34.93
CA ASP A 141 15.56 -2.07 -35.68
C ASP A 141 14.99 -0.83 -34.97
N ALA A 142 14.95 -0.82 -33.64
CA ALA A 142 14.55 0.34 -32.86
C ALA A 142 15.47 1.56 -33.11
N VAL A 143 16.79 1.35 -33.22
CA VAL A 143 17.74 2.41 -33.57
C VAL A 143 17.40 2.97 -34.95
N ASP A 144 17.26 2.10 -35.95
CA ASP A 144 17.05 2.51 -37.33
C ASP A 144 15.69 3.22 -37.52
N GLN A 145 14.62 2.69 -36.90
CA GLN A 145 13.29 3.31 -36.89
C GLN A 145 13.27 4.65 -36.16
N THR A 146 14.09 4.82 -35.11
CA THR A 146 14.20 6.12 -34.44
C THR A 146 14.75 7.18 -35.38
N VAL A 147 15.78 6.85 -36.16
CA VAL A 147 16.40 7.82 -37.07
C VAL A 147 15.41 8.28 -38.14
N ALA A 148 14.57 7.36 -38.63
CA ALA A 148 13.57 7.61 -39.66
C ALA A 148 12.33 8.39 -39.16
N ASN A 149 11.96 8.24 -37.88
CA ASN A 149 10.72 8.80 -37.32
C ASN A 149 10.97 9.94 -36.31
N LEU A 150 12.21 10.40 -36.15
CA LEU A 150 12.51 11.57 -35.31
C LEU A 150 12.24 12.85 -36.10
N GLU A 151 11.20 13.57 -35.73
CA GLU A 151 10.68 14.71 -36.48
C GLU A 151 11.07 16.03 -35.81
N GLU A 152 11.59 16.98 -36.59
CA GLU A 152 11.76 18.36 -36.13
C GLU A 152 10.41 19.09 -36.22
N VAL A 153 9.90 19.57 -35.09
CA VAL A 153 8.62 20.26 -35.01
C VAL A 153 8.79 21.70 -35.51
N LYS A 154 8.17 22.01 -36.64
CA LYS A 154 8.08 23.37 -37.16
C LYS A 154 6.92 24.11 -36.48
N TYR A 155 7.20 24.69 -35.31
CA TYR A 155 6.22 25.43 -34.52
C TYR A 155 5.96 26.84 -35.09
N PRO A 156 4.71 27.35 -35.01
CA PRO A 156 4.37 28.65 -35.56
C PRO A 156 4.88 29.80 -34.66
N ALA A 157 5.17 30.95 -35.28
CA ALA A 157 5.60 32.16 -34.55
C ALA A 157 4.57 32.66 -33.54
N SER A 158 3.27 32.36 -33.75
CA SER A 158 2.16 32.70 -32.85
C SER A 158 2.30 32.11 -31.45
N TRP A 159 3.16 31.10 -31.26
CA TRP A 159 3.47 30.57 -29.93
C TRP A 159 4.14 31.59 -29.01
N ALA A 160 4.77 32.64 -29.55
CA ALA A 160 5.30 33.76 -28.77
C ALA A 160 4.20 34.51 -28.00
N ASP A 161 3.00 34.56 -28.57
CA ASP A 161 1.84 35.28 -28.04
C ASP A 161 0.83 34.34 -27.36
N ALA A 162 1.21 33.08 -27.13
CA ALA A 162 0.34 32.10 -26.49
C ALA A 162 -0.08 32.61 -25.11
N THR A 163 -1.38 32.65 -24.84
CA THR A 163 -1.95 33.12 -23.58
C THR A 163 -2.10 31.98 -22.59
N ASP A 164 -1.75 32.23 -21.33
CA ASP A 164 -1.98 31.26 -20.28
C ASP A 164 -3.49 31.06 -20.10
N ALA A 165 -3.93 29.79 -20.07
CA ALA A 165 -5.31 29.49 -19.74
C ALA A 165 -5.63 30.04 -18.36
N ALA A 166 -6.84 30.59 -18.19
CA ALA A 166 -7.32 31.01 -16.88
C ALA A 166 -7.24 29.80 -15.94
N LYS A 167 -6.44 29.91 -14.87
CA LYS A 167 -6.41 28.89 -13.83
C LYS A 167 -7.79 28.83 -13.19
N PRO A 168 -8.44 27.65 -13.14
CA PRO A 168 -9.68 27.51 -12.38
C PRO A 168 -9.47 28.00 -10.95
N ALA A 169 -10.51 28.57 -10.33
CA ALA A 169 -10.50 28.82 -8.90
C ALA A 169 -10.33 27.47 -8.19
N ASP A 170 -9.22 27.32 -7.50
CA ASP A 170 -8.82 26.04 -6.92
C ASP A 170 -9.07 26.07 -5.42
N ASN A 171 -10.23 25.54 -5.01
CA ASN A 171 -10.62 25.48 -3.60
C ASN A 171 -10.01 24.23 -2.95
N VAL A 172 -8.68 24.22 -2.80
CA VAL A 172 -7.93 23.15 -2.13
C VAL A 172 -7.39 23.59 -0.78
N PRO A 173 -7.14 22.65 0.16
CA PRO A 173 -6.53 22.97 1.44
C PRO A 173 -5.20 23.71 1.30
N GLU A 174 -4.89 24.57 2.28
CA GLU A 174 -3.67 25.39 2.27
C GLU A 174 -2.39 24.57 2.11
N TYR A 175 -2.29 23.43 2.80
CA TYR A 175 -1.17 22.50 2.65
C TYR A 175 -0.98 22.05 1.20
N ILE A 176 -2.08 21.78 0.47
CA ILE A 176 -2.01 21.37 -0.94
C ILE A 176 -1.51 22.52 -1.80
N ALA A 177 -2.08 23.72 -1.63
CA ALA A 177 -1.75 24.89 -2.44
C ALA A 177 -0.30 25.38 -2.20
N LYS A 178 0.12 25.46 -0.93
CA LYS A 178 1.38 26.10 -0.52
C LYS A 178 2.55 25.14 -0.36
N ILE A 179 2.30 23.84 -0.12
CA ILE A 179 3.37 22.86 0.14
C ILE A 179 3.34 21.73 -0.89
N ALA A 180 2.26 20.94 -0.94
CA ALA A 180 2.25 19.72 -1.74
C ALA A 180 2.45 20.00 -3.23
N ARG A 181 1.70 20.94 -3.81
CA ARG A 181 1.83 21.26 -5.25
C ARG A 181 3.20 21.84 -5.60
N PRO A 182 3.76 22.82 -4.87
CA PRO A 182 5.13 23.26 -5.13
C PRO A 182 6.17 22.14 -5.04
N VAL A 183 6.11 21.28 -4.00
CA VAL A 183 7.04 20.14 -3.87
C VAL A 183 6.88 19.17 -5.04
N LEU A 184 5.65 18.79 -5.38
CA LEU A 184 5.37 17.90 -6.50
C LEU A 184 5.79 18.51 -7.85
N ALA A 185 5.72 19.84 -8.00
CA ALA A 185 6.22 20.57 -9.16
C ALA A 185 7.74 20.80 -9.17
N GLN A 186 8.50 20.14 -8.26
CA GLN A 186 9.96 20.28 -8.10
C GLN A 186 10.41 21.68 -7.66
N LYS A 187 9.56 22.40 -6.91
CA LYS A 187 9.83 23.73 -6.34
C LYS A 187 9.85 23.70 -4.81
N GLY A 188 10.11 22.53 -4.21
CA GLY A 188 10.15 22.34 -2.76
C GLY A 188 11.27 23.12 -2.06
N ASP A 189 12.45 23.22 -2.70
CA ASP A 189 13.60 23.96 -2.16
C ASP A 189 13.36 25.47 -1.99
N ALA A 190 12.35 26.02 -2.68
CA ALA A 190 11.98 27.44 -2.57
C ALA A 190 11.03 27.72 -1.39
N LEU A 191 10.55 26.69 -0.70
CA LEU A 191 9.60 26.85 0.41
C LEU A 191 10.32 27.30 1.69
N PRO A 192 9.86 28.38 2.36
CA PRO A 192 10.47 28.82 3.61
C PRO A 192 10.12 27.88 4.77
N VAL A 193 11.02 27.82 5.76
CA VAL A 193 10.86 26.99 6.97
C VAL A 193 9.53 27.25 7.69
N SER A 194 9.02 28.48 7.64
CA SER A 194 7.77 28.89 8.30
C SER A 194 6.51 28.19 7.79
N LEU A 195 6.57 27.44 6.68
CA LEU A 195 5.43 26.67 6.17
C LEU A 195 5.28 25.30 6.83
N PHE A 196 6.31 24.79 7.50
CA PHE A 196 6.33 23.43 8.01
C PHE A 196 5.97 23.39 9.50
N ASP A 197 5.23 22.36 9.88
CA ASP A 197 4.97 22.05 11.28
C ASP A 197 6.29 21.66 11.98
N PRO A 198 6.59 22.20 13.18
CA PRO A 198 7.87 21.97 13.86
C PRO A 198 8.07 20.52 14.32
N ALA A 199 6.99 19.74 14.47
CA ALA A 199 7.04 18.31 14.76
C ALA A 199 7.00 17.44 13.50
N GLY A 200 6.94 18.06 12.30
CA GLY A 200 6.89 17.35 11.02
C GLY A 200 5.53 16.70 10.75
N VAL A 201 4.46 17.11 11.45
CA VAL A 201 3.12 16.56 11.24
C VAL A 201 2.55 17.04 9.90
N THR A 202 2.02 16.10 9.11
CA THR A 202 1.37 16.39 7.84
C THR A 202 -0.11 16.01 7.89
N PRO A 203 -1.00 16.72 7.17
CA PRO A 203 -2.39 16.30 7.05
C PRO A 203 -2.52 14.97 6.31
N VAL A 204 -3.64 14.28 6.57
CA VAL A 204 -4.05 13.06 5.86
C VAL A 204 -4.79 13.41 4.55
N GLY A 205 -4.86 12.44 3.63
CA GLY A 205 -5.69 12.48 2.43
C GLY A 205 -5.17 13.42 1.36
N THR A 206 -3.86 13.67 1.31
CA THR A 206 -3.29 14.59 0.31
C THR A 206 -3.11 13.94 -1.06
N SER A 207 -3.03 12.59 -1.12
CA SER A 207 -2.88 11.83 -2.39
C SER A 207 -4.02 12.06 -3.38
N ARG A 208 -5.24 12.30 -2.91
CA ARG A 208 -6.41 12.53 -3.76
C ARG A 208 -6.28 13.74 -4.68
N PHE A 209 -5.39 14.68 -4.36
CA PHE A 209 -5.16 15.87 -5.17
C PHE A 209 -4.06 15.70 -6.23
N GLU A 210 -3.36 14.55 -6.26
CA GLU A 210 -2.29 14.32 -7.24
C GLU A 210 -2.83 14.04 -8.64
N LYS A 211 -3.78 13.09 -8.77
CA LYS A 211 -4.43 12.72 -10.03
C LYS A 211 -3.41 12.50 -11.17
N ARG A 212 -2.41 11.66 -10.89
CA ARG A 212 -1.15 11.55 -11.65
C ARG A 212 -1.31 11.23 -13.14
N GLY A 213 -2.34 10.46 -13.52
CA GLY A 213 -2.62 10.09 -14.92
C GLY A 213 -1.49 9.31 -15.60
N VAL A 214 -0.86 8.37 -14.88
CA VAL A 214 0.37 7.69 -15.35
C VAL A 214 0.16 6.33 -16.02
N ALA A 215 -1.04 5.75 -15.93
CA ALA A 215 -1.35 4.50 -16.62
C ALA A 215 -1.21 4.63 -18.15
N ILE A 216 -0.82 3.53 -18.79
CA ILE A 216 -0.89 3.40 -20.26
C ILE A 216 -2.30 2.93 -20.64
N ASN A 217 -2.77 1.88 -19.97
CA ASN A 217 -4.12 1.36 -20.14
C ASN A 217 -4.87 1.41 -18.81
N VAL A 218 -6.18 1.64 -18.86
CA VAL A 218 -7.10 1.61 -17.72
C VAL A 218 -8.22 0.61 -18.01
N PRO A 219 -8.84 0.00 -16.99
CA PRO A 219 -9.98 -0.87 -17.22
C PRO A 219 -11.21 -0.05 -17.67
N VAL A 220 -11.96 -0.55 -18.64
CA VAL A 220 -13.31 -0.06 -18.99
C VAL A 220 -14.36 -1.02 -18.46
N TRP A 221 -15.45 -0.50 -17.90
CA TRP A 221 -16.54 -1.31 -17.34
C TRP A 221 -17.54 -1.72 -18.42
N ILE A 222 -17.71 -3.03 -18.59
CA ILE A 222 -18.69 -3.64 -19.50
C ILE A 222 -19.87 -4.11 -18.65
N LYS A 223 -20.88 -3.24 -18.54
CA LYS A 223 -21.99 -3.37 -17.59
C LYS A 223 -22.82 -4.65 -17.80
N GLU A 224 -23.00 -5.10 -19.04
CA GLU A 224 -23.77 -6.29 -19.42
C GLU A 224 -23.15 -7.58 -18.88
N ASN A 225 -21.83 -7.58 -18.71
CA ASN A 225 -21.08 -8.73 -18.22
C ASN A 225 -20.90 -8.71 -16.70
N CYS A 226 -21.27 -7.62 -16.02
CA CYS A 226 -20.95 -7.41 -14.62
C CYS A 226 -21.91 -8.14 -13.68
N ILE A 227 -21.37 -9.03 -12.85
CA ILE A 227 -22.13 -9.77 -11.82
C ILE A 227 -22.20 -9.06 -10.46
N GLN A 228 -21.75 -7.80 -10.37
CA GLN A 228 -21.84 -6.96 -9.17
C GLN A 228 -21.22 -7.57 -7.89
N CYS A 229 -20.07 -8.22 -8.04
CA CYS A 229 -19.38 -8.95 -6.95
C CYS A 229 -18.38 -8.11 -6.15
N ASN A 230 -18.07 -6.89 -6.61
CA ASN A 230 -17.08 -5.97 -6.04
C ASN A 230 -15.63 -6.51 -5.91
N GLN A 231 -15.28 -7.67 -6.50
CA GLN A 231 -13.91 -8.19 -6.39
C GLN A 231 -12.86 -7.29 -7.07
N CYS A 232 -13.22 -6.61 -8.17
CA CYS A 232 -12.35 -5.64 -8.83
C CYS A 232 -12.02 -4.44 -7.92
N ALA A 233 -13.06 -3.97 -7.21
CA ALA A 233 -13.02 -3.29 -5.92
C ALA A 233 -11.87 -3.77 -5.07
N PHE A 234 -12.10 -4.92 -4.45
CA PHE A 234 -11.33 -5.55 -3.39
C PHE A 234 -9.83 -5.66 -3.68
N VAL A 235 -9.46 -6.00 -4.90
CA VAL A 235 -8.06 -6.26 -5.27
C VAL A 235 -7.30 -5.04 -5.77
N CYS A 236 -7.94 -3.88 -5.92
CA CYS A 236 -7.27 -2.71 -6.47
C CYS A 236 -6.20 -2.20 -5.49
N PRO A 237 -4.90 -2.19 -5.87
CA PRO A 237 -3.83 -1.75 -4.97
C PRO A 237 -3.79 -0.24 -4.75
N HIS A 238 -4.60 0.55 -5.47
CA HIS A 238 -4.56 2.01 -5.41
C HIS A 238 -5.94 2.62 -5.17
N SER A 239 -6.98 1.83 -4.91
CA SER A 239 -8.36 2.32 -4.76
C SER A 239 -8.93 3.03 -6.01
N ALA A 240 -8.41 2.71 -7.20
CA ALA A 240 -8.82 3.34 -8.46
C ALA A 240 -10.16 2.81 -9.04
N ILE A 241 -10.87 1.95 -8.30
CA ILE A 241 -12.16 1.39 -8.71
C ILE A 241 -13.14 1.58 -7.56
N VAL A 242 -14.30 2.17 -7.86
CA VAL A 242 -15.34 2.51 -6.88
C VAL A 242 -16.64 1.81 -7.27
N PRO A 243 -17.13 0.84 -6.49
CA PRO A 243 -18.49 0.31 -6.63
C PRO A 243 -19.49 1.34 -6.12
N ALA A 244 -20.14 2.06 -7.03
CA ALA A 244 -21.12 3.09 -6.70
C ALA A 244 -22.53 2.50 -6.60
N LEU A 245 -23.23 2.85 -5.53
CA LEU A 245 -24.66 2.66 -5.38
C LEU A 245 -25.34 4.04 -5.42
N VAL A 246 -26.40 4.16 -6.21
CA VAL A 246 -27.04 5.45 -6.51
C VAL A 246 -28.55 5.31 -6.42
N ASN A 247 -29.21 6.20 -5.67
CA ASN A 247 -30.67 6.29 -5.65
C ASN A 247 -31.20 7.18 -6.78
N ASP A 248 -32.52 7.22 -6.99
CA ASP A 248 -33.13 7.97 -8.10
C ASP A 248 -32.85 9.48 -8.03
N ALA A 249 -32.79 10.07 -6.83
CA ALA A 249 -32.53 11.49 -6.64
C ALA A 249 -31.07 11.87 -6.95
N GLU A 250 -30.12 11.01 -6.58
CA GLU A 250 -28.70 11.16 -6.96
C GLU A 250 -28.53 10.94 -8.47
N LYS A 251 -29.18 9.92 -9.03
CA LYS A 251 -29.09 9.57 -10.45
C LYS A 251 -29.57 10.72 -11.36
N ALA A 252 -30.56 11.50 -10.93
CA ALA A 252 -31.02 12.69 -11.65
C ALA A 252 -29.95 13.79 -11.80
N LYS A 253 -28.90 13.78 -10.96
CA LYS A 253 -27.77 14.72 -11.00
C LYS A 253 -26.55 14.16 -11.71
N ALA A 254 -26.62 12.91 -12.17
CA ALA A 254 -25.47 12.22 -12.74
C ALA A 254 -25.17 12.74 -14.17
N PRO A 255 -23.89 12.74 -14.60
CA PRO A 255 -23.53 12.98 -15.99
C PRO A 255 -24.29 12.05 -16.94
N ALA A 256 -24.56 12.49 -18.18
CA ALA A 256 -25.26 11.66 -19.18
C ALA A 256 -24.55 10.31 -19.47
N THR A 257 -23.22 10.28 -19.26
CA THR A 257 -22.36 9.10 -19.41
C THR A 257 -22.33 8.18 -18.19
N PHE A 258 -22.99 8.55 -17.09
CA PHE A 258 -23.01 7.80 -15.85
C PHE A 258 -24.06 6.69 -15.88
N GLU A 259 -23.80 5.67 -16.69
CA GLU A 259 -24.69 4.54 -16.83
C GLU A 259 -24.66 3.64 -15.59
N THR A 260 -25.82 3.13 -15.20
CA THR A 260 -26.02 2.22 -14.06
C THR A 260 -26.82 1.00 -14.50
N VAL A 261 -26.64 -0.12 -13.80
CA VAL A 261 -27.51 -1.31 -13.89
C VAL A 261 -28.31 -1.45 -12.59
N PRO A 262 -29.48 -2.12 -12.56
CA PRO A 262 -30.19 -2.37 -11.31
C PRO A 262 -29.31 -3.13 -10.31
N ALA A 263 -29.25 -2.66 -9.07
CA ALA A 263 -28.44 -3.30 -8.05
C ALA A 263 -29.00 -4.68 -7.67
N THR A 264 -28.11 -5.68 -7.56
CA THR A 264 -28.43 -7.06 -7.24
C THR A 264 -28.22 -7.32 -5.75
N GLY A 265 -29.27 -7.80 -5.08
CA GLY A 265 -29.32 -8.07 -3.63
C GLY A 265 -30.65 -7.59 -3.06
N LYS A 266 -31.20 -8.29 -2.06
CA LYS A 266 -32.51 -7.93 -1.47
C LYS A 266 -32.45 -6.57 -0.78
N GLU A 267 -31.32 -6.31 -0.14
CA GLU A 267 -30.99 -5.12 0.64
C GLU A 267 -30.72 -3.89 -0.25
N LEU A 268 -30.43 -4.11 -1.54
CA LEU A 268 -30.07 -3.06 -2.51
C LEU A 268 -31.20 -2.73 -3.49
N LYS A 269 -32.39 -3.28 -3.27
CA LYS A 269 -33.54 -3.12 -4.18
C LYS A 269 -33.89 -1.63 -4.34
N GLY A 270 -34.05 -1.20 -5.59
CA GLY A 270 -34.38 0.19 -5.93
C GLY A 270 -33.16 1.10 -6.14
N LEU A 271 -31.94 0.58 -6.01
CA LEU A 271 -30.71 1.33 -6.30
C LEU A 271 -30.15 0.97 -7.68
N GLY A 272 -29.46 1.93 -8.29
CA GLY A 272 -28.55 1.70 -9.41
C GLY A 272 -27.16 1.33 -8.91
N PHE A 273 -26.49 0.45 -9.64
CA PHE A 273 -25.11 0.01 -9.40
C PHE A 273 -24.22 0.37 -10.59
N ARG A 274 -23.00 0.84 -10.32
CA ARG A 274 -21.96 1.09 -11.31
C ARG A 274 -20.59 0.71 -10.76
N ILE A 275 -19.73 0.13 -11.59
CA ILE A 275 -18.29 0.11 -11.30
C ILE A 275 -17.69 1.36 -11.95
N GLN A 276 -17.34 2.35 -11.13
CA GLN A 276 -16.68 3.57 -11.57
C GLN A 276 -15.16 3.39 -11.54
N ILE A 277 -14.49 3.89 -12.58
CA ILE A 277 -13.03 3.85 -12.70
C ILE A 277 -12.48 5.26 -12.50
N ASN A 278 -11.53 5.40 -11.59
CA ASN A 278 -10.71 6.61 -11.48
C ASN A 278 -9.52 6.46 -12.42
N THR A 279 -9.63 7.00 -13.62
CA THR A 279 -8.59 6.87 -14.66
C THR A 279 -7.30 7.60 -14.30
N LEU A 280 -7.36 8.67 -13.51
CA LEU A 280 -6.21 9.49 -13.15
C LEU A 280 -5.38 8.93 -11.98
N ASP A 281 -5.99 8.12 -11.10
CA ASP A 281 -5.24 7.41 -10.05
C ASP A 281 -5.09 5.91 -10.34
N CYS A 282 -5.53 5.44 -11.51
CA CYS A 282 -5.24 4.09 -11.98
C CYS A 282 -3.77 3.98 -12.43
N TYR A 283 -3.11 2.89 -12.03
CA TYR A 283 -1.72 2.59 -12.42
C TYR A 283 -1.66 1.55 -13.55
N GLY A 284 -2.81 1.13 -14.08
CA GLY A 284 -2.91 0.23 -15.22
C GLY A 284 -2.36 -1.17 -14.98
N CYS A 285 -2.35 -1.64 -13.72
CA CYS A 285 -1.75 -2.94 -13.39
C CYS A 285 -2.49 -4.12 -14.04
N GLY A 286 -3.80 -4.03 -14.20
CA GLY A 286 -4.63 -5.09 -14.81
C GLY A 286 -5.20 -6.13 -13.84
N ASN A 287 -4.84 -6.12 -12.54
CA ASN A 287 -5.34 -7.10 -11.57
C ASN A 287 -6.87 -7.21 -11.54
N CYS A 288 -7.56 -6.07 -11.59
CA CYS A 288 -9.03 -6.02 -11.57
C CYS A 288 -9.70 -6.73 -12.76
N ALA A 289 -9.14 -6.57 -13.96
CA ALA A 289 -9.61 -7.24 -15.18
C ALA A 289 -9.25 -8.72 -15.15
N ASP A 290 -8.04 -9.04 -14.67
CA ASP A 290 -7.55 -10.40 -14.55
C ASP A 290 -8.47 -11.27 -13.68
N ILE A 291 -8.75 -10.82 -12.46
CA ILE A 291 -9.56 -11.59 -11.51
C ILE A 291 -11.05 -11.55 -11.78
N CYS A 292 -11.52 -10.76 -12.75
CA CYS A 292 -12.95 -10.59 -13.01
C CYS A 292 -13.60 -11.97 -13.23
N PRO A 293 -14.50 -12.42 -12.33
CA PRO A 293 -14.98 -13.81 -12.30
C PRO A 293 -16.10 -14.07 -13.33
N SER A 294 -16.54 -13.04 -14.05
CA SER A 294 -17.57 -13.21 -15.06
C SER A 294 -17.04 -13.98 -16.27
N LYS A 295 -17.88 -14.86 -16.85
CA LYS A 295 -17.52 -15.71 -18.00
C LYS A 295 -17.07 -14.88 -19.19
N LYS A 296 -17.79 -13.77 -19.46
CA LYS A 296 -17.33 -12.69 -20.33
C LYS A 296 -16.76 -11.62 -19.42
N LYS A 297 -15.58 -11.10 -19.72
CA LYS A 297 -14.94 -10.13 -18.84
C LYS A 297 -15.81 -8.87 -18.73
N ALA A 298 -16.03 -8.41 -17.50
CA ALA A 298 -16.74 -7.16 -17.22
C ALA A 298 -15.79 -5.96 -17.12
N LEU A 299 -14.48 -6.21 -17.23
CA LEU A 299 -13.43 -5.21 -17.27
C LEU A 299 -12.42 -5.61 -18.33
N GLU A 300 -12.10 -4.70 -19.24
CA GLU A 300 -11.09 -4.87 -20.28
C GLU A 300 -10.12 -3.68 -20.25
N MET A 301 -8.84 -3.93 -20.51
CA MET A 301 -7.82 -2.87 -20.48
C MET A 301 -7.79 -2.16 -21.82
N VAL A 302 -8.02 -0.85 -21.82
CA VAL A 302 -7.99 0.02 -23.01
C VAL A 302 -7.07 1.22 -22.77
N ALA A 303 -6.61 1.87 -23.84
CA ALA A 303 -5.75 3.06 -23.73
C ALA A 303 -6.44 4.17 -22.91
N ILE A 304 -5.71 4.77 -21.97
CA ILE A 304 -6.23 5.75 -21.01
C ILE A 304 -6.93 6.94 -21.68
N GLU A 305 -6.38 7.39 -22.82
CA GLU A 305 -6.86 8.54 -23.58
C GLU A 305 -8.28 8.33 -24.10
N THR A 306 -8.71 7.07 -24.29
CA THR A 306 -10.07 6.75 -24.74
C THR A 306 -11.11 6.85 -23.62
N GLN A 307 -10.68 6.93 -22.35
CA GLN A 307 -11.55 6.87 -21.18
C GLN A 307 -11.54 8.16 -20.36
N THR A 308 -10.40 8.87 -20.27
CA THR A 308 -10.23 9.99 -19.32
C THR A 308 -11.28 11.09 -19.46
N ALA A 309 -11.59 11.53 -20.67
CA ALA A 309 -12.56 12.62 -20.89
C ALA A 309 -13.96 12.29 -20.34
N THR A 310 -14.37 11.03 -20.40
CA THR A 310 -15.67 10.55 -19.92
C THR A 310 -15.63 10.17 -18.44
N GLU A 311 -14.60 9.47 -18.01
CA GLU A 311 -14.57 8.87 -16.67
C GLU A 311 -14.11 9.85 -15.58
N VAL A 312 -13.43 10.95 -15.90
CA VAL A 312 -13.09 11.99 -14.91
C VAL A 312 -14.34 12.66 -14.35
N PRO A 313 -15.27 13.21 -15.16
CA PRO A 313 -16.53 13.74 -14.65
C PRO A 313 -17.39 12.69 -13.92
N ASN A 314 -17.43 11.44 -14.43
CA ASN A 314 -18.16 10.36 -13.78
C ASN A 314 -17.60 10.03 -12.38
N PHE A 315 -16.26 9.99 -12.23
CA PHE A 315 -15.61 9.77 -10.95
C PHE A 315 -15.84 10.93 -9.98
N GLN A 316 -15.74 12.17 -10.45
CA GLN A 316 -16.05 13.35 -9.64
C GLN A 316 -17.49 13.32 -9.14
N PHE A 317 -18.44 12.87 -9.95
CA PHE A 317 -19.82 12.66 -9.50
C PHE A 317 -19.90 11.59 -8.39
N CYS A 318 -19.16 10.48 -8.49
CA CYS A 318 -19.09 9.48 -7.43
C CYS A 318 -18.61 10.04 -6.09
N GLU A 319 -17.70 11.02 -6.09
CA GLU A 319 -17.22 11.68 -4.87
C GLU A 319 -18.32 12.51 -4.17
N THR A 320 -19.43 12.80 -4.85
CA THR A 320 -20.58 13.54 -4.29
C THR A 320 -21.69 12.65 -3.72
N LEU A 321 -21.60 11.34 -3.91
CA LEU A 321 -22.64 10.40 -3.49
C LEU A 321 -22.65 10.23 -1.97
N GLU A 322 -23.83 10.08 -1.38
CA GLU A 322 -23.91 9.73 0.03
C GLU A 322 -23.47 8.27 0.23
N PRO A 323 -22.63 7.99 1.26
CA PRO A 323 -22.27 6.63 1.62
C PRO A 323 -23.49 5.75 1.88
N LYS A 324 -23.43 4.52 1.37
CA LYS A 324 -24.46 3.47 1.51
C LYS A 324 -23.83 2.24 2.18
N ASP A 325 -23.04 2.52 3.20
CA ASP A 325 -22.15 1.62 3.93
C ASP A 325 -22.88 0.76 4.98
N GLU A 326 -24.11 1.08 5.33
CA GLU A 326 -24.94 0.29 6.27
C GLU A 326 -25.83 -0.78 5.59
N LEU A 327 -25.93 -0.78 4.25
CA LEU A 327 -26.88 -1.65 3.52
C LEU A 327 -26.44 -3.11 3.41
N MET A 328 -25.15 -3.39 3.59
CA MET A 328 -24.60 -4.75 3.52
C MET A 328 -23.66 -5.01 4.69
N THR A 329 -23.51 -6.27 5.07
CA THR A 329 -22.57 -6.67 6.11
C THR A 329 -21.15 -6.21 5.78
N ARG A 330 -20.60 -5.33 6.62
CA ARG A 330 -19.27 -4.72 6.51
C ARG A 330 -18.15 -5.74 6.32
N THR A 331 -18.26 -6.88 7.00
CA THR A 331 -17.27 -7.97 6.99
C THR A 331 -17.39 -8.92 5.79
N SER A 332 -18.37 -8.72 4.91
CA SER A 332 -18.47 -9.50 3.67
C SER A 332 -17.57 -8.93 2.57
N VAL A 333 -17.09 -9.78 1.65
CA VAL A 333 -16.30 -9.33 0.49
C VAL A 333 -17.05 -8.26 -0.34
N LYS A 334 -18.36 -8.40 -0.54
CA LYS A 334 -19.14 -7.40 -1.30
C LYS A 334 -19.38 -6.12 -0.49
N GLY A 335 -19.83 -6.27 0.76
CA GLY A 335 -20.19 -5.14 1.63
C GLY A 335 -18.99 -4.30 2.08
N SER A 336 -17.83 -4.91 2.29
CA SER A 336 -16.58 -4.19 2.59
C SER A 336 -16.23 -3.16 1.51
N GLN A 337 -16.60 -3.42 0.26
CA GLN A 337 -16.29 -2.54 -0.88
C GLN A 337 -17.32 -1.44 -1.10
N PHE A 338 -18.41 -1.42 -0.30
CA PHE A 338 -19.28 -0.25 -0.18
C PHE A 338 -18.87 0.67 0.97
N GLN A 339 -17.90 0.26 1.79
CA GLN A 339 -17.28 1.14 2.78
C GLN A 339 -16.28 2.06 2.10
N THR A 340 -16.16 3.29 2.63
CA THR A 340 -15.13 4.23 2.20
C THR A 340 -13.73 3.65 2.50
N PRO A 341 -12.87 3.47 1.49
CA PRO A 341 -11.48 3.11 1.72
C PRO A 341 -10.74 4.30 2.36
N LEU A 342 -10.00 4.06 3.45
CA LEU A 342 -9.27 5.12 4.16
C LEU A 342 -7.75 5.03 3.94
N MET A 343 -7.35 4.36 2.85
CA MET A 343 -6.02 4.38 2.27
C MET A 343 -6.17 4.31 0.74
N GLU A 344 -5.82 5.40 0.05
CA GLU A 344 -6.08 5.57 -1.39
C GLU A 344 -4.92 6.25 -2.12
N PHE A 345 -4.72 5.84 -3.38
CA PHE A 345 -3.80 6.47 -4.33
C PHE A 345 -2.34 6.59 -3.85
N SER A 346 -1.86 5.59 -3.10
CA SER A 346 -0.47 5.58 -2.58
C SER A 346 0.58 5.57 -3.69
N GLY A 347 1.81 5.94 -3.33
CA GLY A 347 2.98 5.89 -4.21
C GLY A 347 3.50 4.49 -4.54
N ALA A 348 2.79 3.43 -4.14
CA ALA A 348 3.21 2.04 -4.33
C ALA A 348 3.30 1.65 -5.82
N CYS A 349 4.06 0.59 -6.11
CA CYS A 349 4.21 0.07 -7.47
C CYS A 349 2.87 -0.35 -8.11
N SER A 350 2.77 -0.26 -9.44
CA SER A 350 1.63 -0.80 -10.19
C SER A 350 1.48 -2.30 -9.91
N GLY A 351 0.35 -2.70 -9.32
CA GLY A 351 0.09 -4.10 -8.96
C GLY A 351 0.73 -4.58 -7.65
N CYS A 352 1.13 -3.65 -6.77
CA CYS A 352 1.69 -3.95 -5.45
C CYS A 352 0.82 -4.96 -4.68
N GLY A 353 1.45 -5.98 -4.09
CA GLY A 353 0.77 -6.99 -3.27
C GLY A 353 0.49 -6.55 -1.83
N GLU A 354 1.06 -5.45 -1.35
CA GLU A 354 0.89 -4.99 0.04
C GLU A 354 -0.43 -4.22 0.24
N THR A 355 -0.66 -3.21 -0.61
CA THR A 355 -1.70 -2.20 -0.43
C THR A 355 -3.15 -2.72 -0.49
N PRO A 356 -3.51 -3.78 -1.24
CA PRO A 356 -4.87 -4.33 -1.19
C PRO A 356 -5.26 -4.75 0.22
N TYR A 357 -4.36 -5.38 0.98
CA TYR A 357 -4.62 -5.83 2.35
C TYR A 357 -4.90 -4.65 3.28
N VAL A 358 -4.01 -3.66 3.28
CA VAL A 358 -4.15 -2.46 4.13
C VAL A 358 -5.44 -1.70 3.80
N ARG A 359 -5.75 -1.52 2.50
CA ARG A 359 -6.97 -0.82 2.11
C ARG A 359 -8.24 -1.51 2.63
N VAL A 360 -8.35 -2.83 2.45
CA VAL A 360 -9.49 -3.59 2.98
C VAL A 360 -9.55 -3.51 4.50
N LEU A 361 -8.41 -3.56 5.17
CA LEU A 361 -8.35 -3.43 6.63
C LEU A 361 -8.87 -2.05 7.10
N THR A 362 -8.52 -0.97 6.41
CA THR A 362 -9.07 0.36 6.71
C THR A 362 -10.57 0.47 6.45
N GLN A 363 -11.12 -0.29 5.49
CA GLN A 363 -12.56 -0.36 5.26
C GLN A 363 -13.31 -1.04 6.41
N LEU A 364 -12.62 -1.88 7.20
CA LEU A 364 -13.21 -2.57 8.36
C LEU A 364 -13.07 -1.80 9.67
N PHE A 365 -11.96 -1.10 9.89
CA PHE A 365 -11.64 -0.54 11.21
C PHE A 365 -11.07 0.89 11.19
N GLY A 366 -10.92 1.49 10.00
CA GLY A 366 -10.09 2.68 9.80
C GLY A 366 -10.52 3.92 10.58
N GLU A 367 -11.80 4.10 10.87
CA GLU A 367 -12.32 5.24 11.64
C GLU A 367 -11.87 5.27 13.11
N ARG A 368 -11.35 4.15 13.63
CA ARG A 368 -10.88 4.00 15.01
C ARG A 368 -9.48 3.38 15.09
N MET A 369 -8.76 3.34 13.97
CA MET A 369 -7.46 2.69 13.84
C MET A 369 -6.32 3.64 14.23
N LEU A 370 -5.36 3.13 14.99
CA LEU A 370 -4.07 3.76 15.24
C LEU A 370 -2.98 2.86 14.66
N ILE A 371 -2.15 3.38 13.77
CA ILE A 371 -1.14 2.62 13.02
C ILE A 371 0.26 3.03 13.48
N ALA A 372 0.98 2.09 14.10
CA ALA A 372 2.42 2.09 14.16
C ALA A 372 2.95 1.37 12.91
N ASN A 373 3.81 2.01 12.12
CA ASN A 373 4.30 1.42 10.88
C ASN A 373 5.83 1.34 10.92
N ALA A 374 6.38 0.15 10.71
CA ALA A 374 7.82 -0.06 10.56
C ALA A 374 8.34 0.61 9.29
N THR A 375 9.59 1.07 9.31
CA THR A 375 10.21 1.58 8.09
C THR A 375 10.33 0.47 7.04
N GLY A 376 9.92 0.75 5.80
CA GLY A 376 9.90 -0.24 4.71
C GLY A 376 9.04 0.25 3.56
N CYS A 377 8.67 -0.64 2.63
CA CYS A 377 7.75 -0.25 1.55
C CYS A 377 6.48 0.39 2.11
N SER A 378 5.90 -0.19 3.17
CA SER A 378 4.70 0.32 3.84
C SER A 378 4.80 1.76 4.36
N SER A 379 5.96 2.16 4.90
CA SER A 379 6.15 3.57 5.29
C SER A 379 6.42 4.48 4.09
N ILE A 380 7.14 3.99 3.07
CA ILE A 380 7.46 4.77 1.88
C ILE A 380 6.21 5.08 1.06
N TRP A 381 5.40 4.09 0.71
CA TRP A 381 4.14 4.39 0.01
C TRP A 381 3.09 4.99 0.95
N GLY A 382 3.21 4.77 2.27
CA GLY A 382 2.27 5.23 3.29
C GLY A 382 2.45 6.67 3.76
N ALA A 383 3.64 7.27 3.65
CA ALA A 383 3.90 8.63 4.14
C ALA A 383 5.13 9.33 3.52
N SER A 384 5.41 9.14 2.22
CA SER A 384 6.44 9.96 1.55
C SER A 384 5.93 11.38 1.30
N ALA A 385 6.35 12.32 2.14
CA ALA A 385 6.00 13.73 2.01
C ALA A 385 6.24 14.25 0.57
N PRO A 386 5.30 15.06 0.02
CA PRO A 386 4.18 15.72 0.70
C PRO A 386 2.87 14.90 0.65
N THR A 387 2.94 13.65 0.22
CA THR A 387 1.77 12.87 -0.16
C THR A 387 1.46 11.78 0.87
N THR A 388 0.24 11.81 1.40
CA THR A 388 -0.28 10.84 2.35
C THR A 388 -1.53 10.17 1.75
N PRO A 389 -1.54 8.83 1.61
CA PRO A 389 -2.67 8.07 1.08
C PRO A 389 -3.74 7.76 2.12
N TYR A 390 -3.40 7.73 3.40
CA TYR A 390 -4.38 7.56 4.47
C TYR A 390 -5.28 8.78 4.50
N CYS A 391 -6.59 8.61 4.61
CA CYS A 391 -7.56 9.70 4.60
C CYS A 391 -8.65 9.53 5.67
N ALA A 392 -9.52 10.52 5.79
CA ALA A 392 -10.64 10.50 6.72
C ALA A 392 -11.97 10.25 5.98
N ASN A 393 -12.92 9.61 6.66
CA ASN A 393 -14.29 9.48 6.20
C ASN A 393 -15.05 10.83 6.28
N LYS A 394 -16.33 10.84 5.87
CA LYS A 394 -17.17 12.05 5.89
C LYS A 394 -17.35 12.70 7.26
N ASN A 395 -17.11 11.96 8.35
CA ASN A 395 -17.20 12.46 9.72
C ASN A 395 -15.84 12.98 10.24
N GLY A 396 -14.81 13.01 9.39
CA GLY A 396 -13.46 13.44 9.79
C GLY A 396 -12.68 12.39 10.59
N HIS A 397 -13.09 11.11 10.55
CA HIS A 397 -12.41 10.02 11.25
C HIS A 397 -11.65 9.13 10.26
N GLY A 398 -10.40 8.79 10.60
CA GLY A 398 -9.58 7.89 9.81
C GLY A 398 -8.34 7.44 10.58
N PRO A 399 -7.49 6.62 9.96
CA PRO A 399 -6.32 6.07 10.64
C PRO A 399 -5.37 7.16 11.09
N ALA A 400 -5.04 7.19 12.38
CA ALA A 400 -3.89 7.96 12.86
C ALA A 400 -2.63 7.15 12.57
N TRP A 401 -1.70 7.68 11.79
CA TRP A 401 -0.54 6.94 11.29
C TRP A 401 0.76 7.54 11.77
N GLY A 402 1.71 6.69 12.19
CA GLY A 402 3.08 7.10 12.52
C GLY A 402 4.11 6.04 12.15
N ASN A 403 5.27 6.48 11.69
CA ASN A 403 6.47 5.66 11.56
C ASN A 403 7.51 6.18 12.57
N SER A 404 7.83 5.35 13.56
CA SER A 404 8.96 5.60 14.47
C SER A 404 10.25 5.23 13.74
N LEU A 405 10.71 3.98 13.85
CA LEU A 405 11.92 3.48 13.19
C LEU A 405 11.64 2.15 12.47
N PHE A 406 12.71 1.50 12.02
CA PHE A 406 12.61 0.20 11.36
C PHE A 406 12.49 -0.94 12.36
N GLU A 407 13.23 -0.84 13.46
CA GLU A 407 13.45 -1.86 14.47
C GLU A 407 12.37 -1.93 15.54
N ASP A 408 11.64 -0.83 15.81
CA ASP A 408 10.86 -0.64 17.04
C ASP A 408 9.33 -0.63 16.84
N CYS A 409 8.83 -1.03 15.66
CA CYS A 409 7.41 -0.83 15.32
C CYS A 409 6.45 -1.56 16.26
N ALA A 410 6.83 -2.73 16.80
CA ALA A 410 5.97 -3.46 17.71
C ALA A 410 5.87 -2.70 19.04
N GLU A 411 7.02 -2.27 19.57
CA GLU A 411 7.18 -1.54 20.81
C GLU A 411 6.55 -0.15 20.73
N PHE A 412 6.64 0.50 19.56
CA PHE A 412 5.98 1.77 19.30
C PHE A 412 4.46 1.62 19.34
N GLY A 413 3.91 0.60 18.66
CA GLY A 413 2.48 0.29 18.74
C GLY A 413 2.03 -0.10 20.16
N PHE A 414 2.88 -0.83 20.88
CA PHE A 414 2.65 -1.21 22.27
C PHE A 414 2.58 0.03 23.19
N GLY A 415 3.48 1.00 23.00
CA GLY A 415 3.43 2.29 23.69
C GLY A 415 2.14 3.09 23.39
N ILE A 416 1.69 3.10 22.13
CA ILE A 416 0.40 3.68 21.75
C ILE A 416 -0.75 2.96 22.47
N GLY A 417 -0.74 1.62 22.51
CA GLY A 417 -1.72 0.80 23.21
C GLY A 417 -1.79 1.09 24.71
N PHE A 418 -0.64 1.25 25.37
CA PHE A 418 -0.60 1.67 26.77
C PHE A 418 -1.19 3.06 26.99
N ALA A 419 -0.84 4.03 26.15
CA ALA A 419 -1.39 5.39 26.26
C ALA A 419 -2.93 5.39 26.09
N VAL A 420 -3.45 4.62 25.13
CA VAL A 420 -4.90 4.44 24.96
C VAL A 420 -5.51 3.82 26.20
N THR A 421 -4.93 2.74 26.74
CA THR A 421 -5.44 2.06 27.94
C THR A 421 -5.52 3.01 29.12
N GLN A 422 -4.45 3.76 29.41
CA GLN A 422 -4.42 4.71 30.52
C GLN A 422 -5.45 5.84 30.37
N ARG A 423 -5.57 6.42 29.17
CA ARG A 423 -6.58 7.46 28.90
C ARG A 423 -8.01 6.92 29.04
N ARG A 424 -8.26 5.68 28.61
CA ARG A 424 -9.59 5.05 28.72
C ARG A 424 -9.93 4.63 30.14
N GLU A 425 -8.99 4.18 30.95
CA GLU A 425 -9.22 3.93 32.38
C GLU A 425 -9.47 5.24 33.14
N LEU A 426 -8.76 6.33 32.81
CA LEU A 426 -9.07 7.66 33.35
C LEU A 426 -10.49 8.10 32.96
N LEU A 427 -10.86 7.95 31.69
CA LEU A 427 -12.22 8.25 31.21
C LEU A 427 -13.26 7.42 31.96
N LYS A 428 -13.02 6.12 32.14
CA LYS A 428 -13.89 5.22 32.90
C LYS A 428 -14.07 5.69 34.35
N ASN A 429 -13.01 6.09 35.03
CA ASN A 429 -13.10 6.64 36.38
C ASN A 429 -13.95 7.92 36.42
N ASN A 430 -13.81 8.79 35.42
CA ASN A 430 -14.66 9.97 35.29
C ASN A 430 -16.13 9.62 35.01
N VAL A 431 -16.41 8.57 34.22
CA VAL A 431 -17.77 8.06 34.01
C VAL A 431 -18.37 7.54 35.33
N VAL A 432 -17.60 6.76 36.11
CA VAL A 432 -18.03 6.27 37.43
C VAL A 432 -18.33 7.44 38.38
N ALA A 433 -17.45 8.45 38.42
CA ALA A 433 -17.68 9.65 39.22
C ALA A 433 -18.94 10.41 38.78
N ALA A 434 -19.16 10.59 37.47
CA ALA A 434 -20.35 11.25 36.94
C ALA A 434 -21.64 10.48 37.30
N LEU A 435 -21.61 9.14 37.26
CA LEU A 435 -22.77 8.30 37.61
C LEU A 435 -23.16 8.37 39.10
N ALA A 436 -22.26 8.84 39.97
CA ALA A 436 -22.54 9.09 41.39
C ALA A 436 -23.24 10.45 41.63
N GLU A 437 -23.31 11.32 40.63
CA GLU A 437 -23.96 12.63 40.69
C GLU A 437 -25.42 12.57 40.17
N PRO A 438 -26.27 13.57 40.49
CA PRO A 438 -27.58 13.70 39.86
C PRO A 438 -27.46 14.01 38.36
N LEU A 439 -27.87 13.06 37.51
CA LEU A 439 -27.86 13.17 36.04
C LEU A 439 -29.27 13.02 35.47
N ALA A 440 -29.50 13.59 34.28
CA ALA A 440 -30.69 13.29 33.49
C ALA A 440 -30.70 11.80 33.10
N ASP A 441 -31.88 11.18 33.11
CA ASP A 441 -32.04 9.73 32.92
C ASP A 441 -31.38 9.19 31.64
N ASP A 442 -31.54 9.91 30.52
CA ASP A 442 -30.95 9.52 29.23
C ASP A 442 -29.42 9.53 29.26
N LEU A 443 -28.81 10.53 29.92
CA LEU A 443 -27.35 10.63 30.05
C LEU A 443 -26.82 9.56 31.00
N LYS A 444 -27.52 9.31 32.11
CA LYS A 444 -27.20 8.22 33.03
C LYS A 444 -27.23 6.87 32.32
N ALA A 445 -28.29 6.59 31.55
CA ALA A 445 -28.43 5.36 30.78
C ALA A 445 -27.32 5.20 29.74
N ALA A 446 -26.97 6.26 29.02
CA ALA A 446 -25.90 6.23 28.02
C ALA A 446 -24.51 5.98 28.65
N LEU A 447 -24.22 6.62 29.79
CA LEU A 447 -22.97 6.44 30.54
C LEU A 447 -22.87 5.04 31.17
N SER A 448 -23.96 4.52 31.76
CA SER A 448 -24.00 3.13 32.26
C SER A 448 -23.79 2.12 31.14
N ALA A 449 -24.50 2.27 30.02
CA ALA A 449 -24.34 1.38 28.88
C ALA A 449 -22.93 1.43 28.27
N TRP A 450 -22.29 2.61 28.27
CA TRP A 450 -20.90 2.73 27.87
C TRP A 450 -19.99 2.00 28.86
N LEU A 451 -20.18 2.16 30.17
CA LEU A 451 -19.36 1.51 31.20
C LEU A 451 -19.40 -0.02 31.08
N ASP A 452 -20.58 -0.60 30.86
CA ASP A 452 -20.75 -2.05 30.71
C ASP A 452 -20.09 -2.60 29.43
N GLY A 453 -19.99 -1.77 28.39
CA GLY A 453 -19.54 -2.17 27.05
C GLY A 453 -18.35 -1.41 26.50
N TYR A 454 -17.55 -0.71 27.33
CA TYR A 454 -16.52 0.20 26.82
C TYR A 454 -15.40 -0.54 26.09
N MET A 455 -15.19 -1.82 26.37
CA MET A 455 -14.24 -2.69 25.66
C MET A 455 -14.82 -3.39 24.42
N ASP A 456 -16.08 -3.13 24.08
CA ASP A 456 -16.72 -3.59 22.84
C ASP A 456 -16.77 -2.43 21.82
N ALA A 457 -16.33 -2.69 20.60
CA ALA A 457 -16.21 -1.64 19.58
C ALA A 457 -17.58 -1.08 19.15
N ASP A 458 -18.58 -1.94 18.98
CA ASP A 458 -19.90 -1.54 18.49
C ASP A 458 -20.70 -0.86 19.59
N VAL A 459 -20.67 -1.40 20.82
CA VAL A 459 -21.35 -0.82 21.98
C VAL A 459 -20.73 0.54 22.32
N SER A 460 -19.40 0.63 22.38
CA SER A 460 -18.72 1.90 22.68
C SER A 460 -18.95 2.96 21.59
N ALA A 461 -19.00 2.57 20.30
CA ALA A 461 -19.31 3.50 19.21
C ALA A 461 -20.75 4.05 19.29
N LYS A 462 -21.73 3.16 19.51
CA LYS A 462 -23.14 3.53 19.64
C LYS A 462 -23.37 4.47 20.82
N THR A 463 -22.85 4.12 21.99
CA THR A 463 -23.01 4.90 23.22
C THR A 463 -22.22 6.20 23.17
N ALA A 464 -21.04 6.24 22.55
CA ALA A 464 -20.28 7.47 22.34
C ALA A 464 -21.07 8.53 21.57
N LYS A 465 -21.81 8.14 20.52
CA LYS A 465 -22.68 9.06 19.75
C LYS A 465 -23.76 9.66 20.66
N GLN A 466 -24.41 8.83 21.47
CA GLN A 466 -25.44 9.27 22.42
C GLN A 466 -24.87 10.23 23.47
N ILE A 467 -23.76 9.85 24.10
CA ILE A 467 -23.06 10.65 25.12
C ILE A 467 -22.68 12.01 24.57
N LYS A 468 -22.06 12.07 23.38
CA LYS A 468 -21.67 13.35 22.74
C LYS A 468 -22.87 14.27 22.50
N THR A 469 -23.97 13.73 22.00
CA THR A 469 -25.21 14.51 21.78
C THR A 469 -25.80 15.02 23.10
N LEU A 470 -25.90 14.17 24.12
CA LEU A 470 -26.48 14.52 25.42
C LEU A 470 -25.62 15.51 26.20
N LEU A 471 -24.29 15.35 26.17
CA LEU A 471 -23.35 16.29 26.79
C LEU A 471 -23.42 17.68 26.16
N ALA A 472 -23.53 17.76 24.82
CA ALA A 472 -23.67 19.06 24.14
C ALA A 472 -24.91 19.85 24.59
N GLY A 473 -25.99 19.15 24.94
CA GLY A 473 -27.24 19.75 25.46
C GLY A 473 -27.26 19.98 26.97
N THR A 474 -26.24 19.56 27.72
CA THR A 474 -26.23 19.66 29.18
C THR A 474 -25.68 21.00 29.66
N ALA A 475 -26.52 21.81 30.33
CA ALA A 475 -26.10 23.04 31.00
C ALA A 475 -25.45 22.74 32.37
N ASN A 476 -24.54 23.59 32.83
CA ASN A 476 -23.88 23.48 34.15
C ASN A 476 -23.20 22.11 34.41
N LYS A 477 -22.41 21.63 33.44
CA LYS A 477 -21.63 20.39 33.55
C LYS A 477 -20.74 20.37 34.80
N SER A 478 -20.79 19.28 35.55
CA SER A 478 -19.88 19.01 36.66
C SER A 478 -18.44 18.84 36.18
N ALA A 479 -17.49 18.74 37.11
CA ALA A 479 -16.09 18.49 36.78
C ALA A 479 -15.92 17.16 36.03
N ALA A 480 -16.63 16.10 36.45
CA ALA A 480 -16.59 14.80 35.80
C ALA A 480 -17.15 14.86 34.36
N LEU A 481 -18.29 15.52 34.14
CA LEU A 481 -18.86 15.68 32.79
C LEU A 481 -17.97 16.51 31.86
N LYS A 482 -17.29 17.55 32.37
CA LYS A 482 -16.30 18.31 31.59
C LYS A 482 -15.08 17.46 31.24
N ALA A 483 -14.62 16.61 32.15
CA ALA A 483 -13.51 15.70 31.89
C ALA A 483 -13.87 14.64 30.83
N ILE A 484 -15.10 14.08 30.88
CA ILE A 484 -15.61 13.16 29.85
C ILE A 484 -15.67 13.85 28.48
N GLU A 485 -16.14 15.11 28.42
CA GLU A 485 -16.20 15.88 27.18
C GLU A 485 -14.81 16.17 26.60
N ALA A 486 -13.81 16.46 27.44
CA ALA A 486 -12.43 16.69 27.01
C ALA A 486 -11.76 15.43 26.43
N GLU A 487 -12.15 14.24 26.90
CA GLU A 487 -11.64 12.93 26.44
C GLU A 487 -12.64 12.20 25.52
N ALA A 488 -13.54 12.93 24.86
CA ALA A 488 -14.61 12.34 24.04
C ALA A 488 -14.09 11.60 22.78
N ASP A 489 -12.83 11.80 22.40
CA ASP A 489 -12.13 11.02 21.39
C ASP A 489 -11.88 9.57 21.85
N MET A 490 -11.79 9.32 23.16
CA MET A 490 -11.51 8.01 23.77
C MET A 490 -12.77 7.19 24.15
N LEU A 491 -13.97 7.75 23.96
CA LEU A 491 -15.23 7.02 24.18
C LEU A 491 -15.30 5.75 23.33
N VAL A 492 -15.00 5.84 22.03
CA VAL A 492 -14.98 4.66 21.14
C VAL A 492 -13.72 3.83 21.36
N LYS A 493 -13.84 2.50 21.48
CA LYS A 493 -12.68 1.59 21.54
C LYS A 493 -11.78 1.82 20.32
N LYS A 494 -10.48 2.00 20.55
CA LYS A 494 -9.48 2.14 19.49
C LYS A 494 -8.95 0.77 19.07
N SER A 495 -8.52 0.67 17.82
CA SER A 495 -7.88 -0.54 17.26
C SER A 495 -6.42 -0.21 16.97
N VAL A 496 -5.50 -0.77 17.75
CA VAL A 496 -4.05 -0.51 17.58
C VAL A 496 -3.46 -1.55 16.64
N TRP A 497 -2.78 -1.08 15.60
CA TRP A 497 -2.19 -1.90 14.56
C TRP A 497 -0.70 -1.58 14.35
N CYS A 498 0.14 -2.61 14.32
CA CYS A 498 1.52 -2.56 13.86
C CYS A 498 1.63 -3.10 12.44
N PHE A 499 2.10 -2.28 11.51
CA PHE A 499 2.31 -2.67 10.11
C PHE A 499 3.80 -2.78 9.79
N GLY A 500 4.20 -3.83 9.08
CA GLY A 500 5.56 -3.90 8.54
C GLY A 500 5.77 -5.02 7.55
N GLY A 501 6.90 -4.98 6.85
CA GLY A 501 7.31 -6.03 5.93
C GLY A 501 8.03 -7.18 6.63
N ASP A 502 8.39 -8.20 5.86
CA ASP A 502 9.12 -9.37 6.39
C ASP A 502 10.49 -9.03 6.98
N GLY A 503 11.21 -8.06 6.41
CA GLY A 503 12.50 -7.63 6.95
C GLY A 503 12.42 -6.98 8.33
N TRP A 504 11.27 -6.42 8.72
CA TRP A 504 11.05 -5.99 10.09
C TRP A 504 10.73 -7.20 10.97
N ALA A 505 9.65 -7.92 10.65
CA ALA A 505 9.08 -8.92 11.55
C ALA A 505 9.95 -10.16 11.74
N TYR A 506 10.71 -10.57 10.73
CA TYR A 506 11.54 -11.78 10.80
C TYR A 506 12.96 -11.49 11.29
N ASP A 507 13.46 -10.28 11.04
CA ASP A 507 14.85 -9.89 11.24
C ASP A 507 15.02 -8.82 12.32
N ILE A 508 15.04 -7.53 11.96
CA ILE A 508 15.53 -6.46 12.83
C ILE A 508 14.59 -6.18 14.01
N GLY A 509 13.28 -6.22 13.79
CA GLY A 509 12.28 -5.98 14.83
C GLY A 509 11.71 -7.25 15.44
N PHE A 510 12.27 -8.42 15.13
CA PHE A 510 11.73 -9.69 15.65
C PHE A 510 11.80 -9.78 17.17
N GLY A 511 12.87 -9.29 17.81
CA GLY A 511 12.98 -9.33 19.27
C GLY A 511 11.89 -8.50 19.97
N GLY A 512 11.63 -7.30 19.44
CA GLY A 512 10.54 -6.44 19.89
C GLY A 512 9.16 -7.03 19.63
N LEU A 513 8.94 -7.54 18.41
CA LEU A 513 7.70 -8.22 18.04
C LEU A 513 7.41 -9.42 18.94
N ASP A 514 8.40 -10.27 19.20
CA ASP A 514 8.29 -11.42 20.10
C ASP A 514 7.90 -11.00 21.52
N HIS A 515 8.55 -9.96 22.06
CA HIS A 515 8.23 -9.43 23.39
C HIS A 515 6.79 -8.88 23.46
N VAL A 516 6.36 -8.14 22.44
CA VAL A 516 5.02 -7.53 22.41
C VAL A 516 3.94 -8.59 22.29
N ILE A 517 4.10 -9.62 21.46
CA ILE A 517 3.12 -10.71 21.40
C ILE A 517 3.15 -11.58 22.67
N ALA A 518 4.26 -11.65 23.39
CA ALA A 518 4.34 -12.33 24.68
C ALA A 518 3.62 -11.58 25.81
N SER A 519 3.47 -10.26 25.70
CA SER A 519 2.85 -9.41 26.74
C SER A 519 1.39 -9.74 27.05
N GLY A 520 0.65 -10.27 26.07
CA GLY A 520 -0.79 -10.52 26.20
C GLY A 520 -1.70 -9.31 25.96
N GLU A 521 -1.16 -8.14 25.63
CA GLU A 521 -1.95 -6.94 25.34
C GLU A 521 -2.75 -7.04 24.02
N ASP A 522 -3.89 -6.33 23.95
CA ASP A 522 -4.76 -6.22 22.77
C ASP A 522 -4.10 -5.34 21.69
N ILE A 523 -3.26 -5.96 20.87
CA ILE A 523 -2.54 -5.33 19.76
C ILE A 523 -2.57 -6.21 18.52
N ASN A 524 -2.83 -5.60 17.37
CA ASN A 524 -2.92 -6.29 16.10
C ASN A 524 -1.67 -6.03 15.25
N ILE A 525 -1.15 -7.06 14.60
CA ILE A 525 0.07 -6.98 13.79
C ILE A 525 -0.23 -7.50 12.38
N LEU A 526 0.08 -6.70 11.36
CA LEU A 526 0.02 -7.09 9.96
C LEU A 526 1.44 -7.13 9.36
N VAL A 527 1.90 -8.34 9.05
CA VAL A 527 3.15 -8.58 8.34
C VAL A 527 2.84 -8.79 6.85
N MET A 528 3.29 -7.86 6.01
CA MET A 528 3.20 -7.95 4.55
C MET A 528 4.46 -8.66 4.03
N ASP A 529 4.39 -9.98 3.88
CA ASP A 529 5.54 -10.83 3.60
C ASP A 529 5.83 -10.87 2.10
N THR A 530 6.82 -10.08 1.68
CA THR A 530 7.34 -10.05 0.30
C THR A 530 8.50 -11.04 0.11
N GLU A 531 8.95 -11.65 1.21
CA GLU A 531 10.06 -12.58 1.35
C GLU A 531 11.43 -12.00 0.96
N VAL A 532 11.56 -10.68 0.93
CA VAL A 532 12.80 -9.93 0.68
C VAL A 532 12.67 -8.52 1.25
N TYR A 533 13.80 -7.82 1.43
CA TYR A 533 13.77 -6.39 1.77
C TYR A 533 13.47 -5.60 0.50
N SER A 534 12.19 -5.45 0.18
CA SER A 534 11.72 -4.86 -1.08
C SER A 534 12.23 -3.43 -1.28
N ASN A 535 12.05 -2.55 -0.28
CA ASN A 535 12.35 -1.12 -0.39
C ASN A 535 13.83 -0.83 -0.72
N THR A 536 14.76 -1.55 -0.09
CA THR A 536 16.20 -1.30 -0.22
C THR A 536 16.84 -2.06 -1.40
N GLY A 537 16.01 -2.64 -2.25
CA GLY A 537 16.40 -3.21 -3.54
C GLY A 537 16.56 -4.74 -3.54
N GLY A 538 15.81 -5.46 -2.72
CA GLY A 538 15.68 -6.91 -2.77
C GLY A 538 16.82 -7.68 -2.10
N GLN A 539 17.19 -7.30 -0.88
CA GLN A 539 18.09 -8.07 -0.02
C GLN A 539 17.38 -9.29 0.55
N ALA A 540 18.14 -10.37 0.79
CA ALA A 540 17.62 -11.53 1.48
C ALA A 540 17.23 -11.18 2.93
N SER A 541 16.09 -11.71 3.37
CA SER A 541 15.61 -11.71 4.76
C SER A 541 15.66 -13.13 5.34
N LYS A 542 15.41 -13.28 6.64
CA LYS A 542 15.10 -14.61 7.21
C LYS A 542 13.79 -15.19 6.68
N ALA A 543 12.93 -14.37 6.06
CA ALA A 543 11.72 -14.81 5.39
C ALA A 543 11.95 -15.26 3.94
N THR A 544 13.11 -14.97 3.34
CA THR A 544 13.45 -15.45 2.00
C THR A 544 13.48 -16.99 1.96
N PRO A 545 12.85 -17.65 0.97
CA PRO A 545 12.76 -19.10 0.87
C PRO A 545 14.05 -19.72 0.34
N THR A 546 14.20 -21.04 0.53
CA THR A 546 15.27 -21.85 -0.08
C THR A 546 15.28 -21.64 -1.60
N GLY A 547 16.44 -21.43 -2.20
CA GLY A 547 16.61 -21.33 -3.65
C GLY A 547 16.27 -19.97 -4.28
N ALA A 548 15.64 -19.04 -3.56
CA ALA A 548 15.40 -17.70 -4.11
C ALA A 548 16.70 -16.89 -4.21
N ILE A 549 16.89 -16.22 -5.35
CA ILE A 549 17.94 -15.24 -5.58
C ILE A 549 17.50 -13.89 -4.99
N ALA A 550 18.38 -13.33 -4.16
CA ALA A 550 18.29 -11.97 -3.64
C ALA A 550 19.70 -11.40 -3.44
N LYS A 551 19.85 -10.11 -3.13
CA LYS A 551 21.16 -9.58 -2.69
C LYS A 551 21.56 -10.28 -1.38
N PHE A 552 22.84 -10.61 -1.24
CA PHE A 552 23.39 -11.48 -0.20
C PHE A 552 22.93 -12.96 -0.26
N ALA A 553 22.15 -13.35 -1.28
CA ALA A 553 21.78 -14.72 -1.61
C ALA A 553 21.83 -14.94 -3.14
N ALA A 554 22.89 -14.44 -3.80
CA ALA A 554 22.97 -14.37 -5.26
C ALA A 554 22.98 -15.74 -5.96
N ALA A 555 23.45 -16.78 -5.26
CA ALA A 555 23.47 -18.16 -5.73
C ALA A 555 22.26 -18.99 -5.22
N GLY A 556 21.17 -18.32 -4.85
CA GLY A 556 20.03 -18.94 -4.16
C GLY A 556 20.29 -19.07 -2.66
N LYS A 557 19.30 -18.70 -1.83
CA LYS A 557 19.40 -18.86 -0.37
C LYS A 557 19.47 -20.34 0.00
N ARG A 558 20.37 -20.67 0.94
CA ARG A 558 20.72 -22.05 1.32
C ARG A 558 20.01 -22.56 2.58
N THR A 559 19.21 -21.71 3.21
CA THR A 559 18.45 -22.04 4.41
C THR A 559 16.96 -21.86 4.15
N ARG A 560 16.14 -22.69 4.80
CA ARG A 560 14.69 -22.56 4.78
C ARG A 560 14.20 -21.22 5.30
N LYS A 561 12.95 -20.89 4.96
CA LYS A 561 12.23 -19.74 5.53
C LYS A 561 12.07 -19.94 7.04
N LYS A 562 12.33 -18.89 7.83
CA LYS A 562 12.01 -18.86 9.26
C LYS A 562 10.49 -18.98 9.43
N ASP A 563 10.01 -19.85 10.31
CA ASP A 563 8.57 -20.07 10.50
C ASP A 563 8.01 -19.18 11.63
N LEU A 564 7.85 -17.89 11.33
CA LEU A 564 7.34 -16.91 12.30
C LEU A 564 5.96 -17.29 12.86
N ALA A 565 5.09 -17.82 12.02
CA ALA A 565 3.76 -18.23 12.44
C ALA A 565 3.81 -19.33 13.51
N ARG A 566 4.62 -20.39 13.28
CA ARG A 566 4.75 -21.48 14.26
C ARG A 566 5.45 -21.03 15.54
N ILE A 567 6.41 -20.11 15.46
CA ILE A 567 7.02 -19.49 16.65
C ILE A 567 5.94 -18.74 17.45
N ALA A 568 5.14 -17.89 16.81
CA ALA A 568 4.08 -17.16 17.53
C ALA A 568 3.03 -18.11 18.14
N MET A 569 2.70 -19.22 17.46
CA MET A 569 1.75 -20.21 17.99
C MET A 569 2.25 -20.91 19.26
N THR A 570 3.54 -20.92 19.58
CA THR A 570 4.04 -21.58 20.81
C THR A 570 3.60 -20.90 22.09
N TYR A 571 3.22 -19.61 22.04
CA TYR A 571 2.69 -18.88 23.19
C TYR A 571 1.30 -19.37 23.62
N GLY A 572 0.53 -19.95 22.69
CA GLY A 572 -0.80 -20.51 22.96
C GLY A 572 -1.94 -19.49 23.07
N ASN A 573 -1.66 -18.25 23.52
CA ASN A 573 -2.62 -17.17 23.70
C ASN A 573 -2.59 -16.08 22.60
N VAL A 574 -1.68 -16.19 21.63
CA VAL A 574 -1.56 -15.29 20.48
C VAL A 574 -2.48 -15.77 19.36
N TYR A 575 -3.30 -14.90 18.78
CA TYR A 575 -4.02 -15.21 17.54
C TYR A 575 -3.03 -15.15 16.37
N VAL A 576 -2.95 -16.20 15.55
CA VAL A 576 -2.01 -16.25 14.40
C VAL A 576 -2.77 -16.61 13.14
N ALA A 577 -2.63 -15.84 12.06
CA ALA A 577 -3.20 -16.20 10.78
C ALA A 577 -2.18 -16.05 9.63
N SER A 578 -2.19 -17.00 8.71
CA SER A 578 -1.55 -16.86 7.41
C SER A 578 -2.62 -16.67 6.34
N VAL A 579 -2.49 -15.63 5.52
CA VAL A 579 -3.52 -15.21 4.55
C VAL A 579 -2.94 -15.02 3.15
N SER A 580 -3.79 -15.20 2.14
CA SER A 580 -3.50 -14.98 0.72
C SER A 580 -4.79 -14.50 0.03
N MET A 581 -4.84 -13.20 -0.34
CA MET A 581 -6.05 -12.56 -0.88
C MET A 581 -6.49 -13.19 -2.20
N GLY A 582 -5.54 -13.49 -3.07
CA GLY A 582 -5.75 -14.13 -4.36
C GLY A 582 -6.31 -15.55 -4.26
N TYR A 583 -5.98 -16.27 -3.19
CA TYR A 583 -6.55 -17.59 -2.92
C TYR A 583 -7.95 -17.51 -2.31
N ASN A 584 -8.13 -16.77 -1.20
CA ASN A 584 -9.41 -16.74 -0.50
C ASN A 584 -9.68 -15.42 0.23
N LYS A 585 -10.42 -14.53 -0.44
CA LYS A 585 -10.86 -13.24 0.12
C LYS A 585 -11.74 -13.39 1.36
N GLN A 586 -12.56 -14.44 1.45
CA GLN A 586 -13.42 -14.66 2.63
C GLN A 586 -12.60 -15.09 3.84
N GLN A 587 -11.56 -15.90 3.64
CA GLN A 587 -10.65 -16.27 4.72
C GLN A 587 -9.86 -15.06 5.22
N LEU A 588 -9.45 -14.16 4.31
CA LEU A 588 -8.84 -12.88 4.70
C LEU A 588 -9.80 -12.05 5.57
N MET A 589 -11.05 -11.86 5.14
CA MET A 589 -12.04 -11.12 5.93
C MET A 589 -12.22 -11.74 7.32
N LYS A 590 -12.33 -13.07 7.37
CA LYS A 590 -12.47 -13.82 8.63
C LYS A 590 -11.26 -13.63 9.54
N ALA A 591 -10.05 -13.74 9.00
CA ALA A 591 -8.81 -13.54 9.76
C ALA A 591 -8.71 -12.12 10.33
N PHE A 592 -9.04 -11.09 9.53
CA PHE A 592 -9.07 -9.70 10.00
C PHE A 592 -10.09 -9.48 11.11
N THR A 593 -11.31 -10.04 10.97
CA THR A 593 -12.35 -9.88 11.99
C THR A 593 -12.06 -10.65 13.26
N GLU A 594 -11.50 -11.86 13.17
CA GLU A 594 -11.16 -12.66 14.35
C GLU A 594 -9.95 -12.07 15.09
N ALA A 595 -8.92 -11.62 14.36
CA ALA A 595 -7.75 -10.97 14.95
C ALA A 595 -8.14 -9.71 15.73
N GLU A 596 -8.96 -8.84 15.15
CA GLU A 596 -9.35 -7.58 15.79
C GLU A 596 -10.31 -7.78 16.97
N ALA A 597 -11.12 -8.84 16.94
CA ALA A 597 -12.00 -9.21 18.03
C ALA A 597 -11.30 -9.97 19.16
N HIS A 598 -10.08 -10.48 18.93
CA HIS A 598 -9.31 -11.19 19.93
C HIS A 598 -8.88 -10.23 21.05
N LYS A 599 -9.13 -10.61 22.31
CA LYS A 599 -8.79 -9.79 23.49
C LYS A 599 -7.36 -10.07 23.92
N GLY A 600 -6.41 -9.83 23.01
CA GLY A 600 -5.00 -10.13 23.19
C GLY A 600 -4.21 -9.94 21.89
N PRO A 601 -2.97 -10.41 21.83
CA PRO A 601 -2.09 -10.14 20.71
C PRO A 601 -2.50 -10.97 19.49
N SER A 602 -2.52 -10.31 18.33
CA SER A 602 -2.90 -10.90 17.05
C SER A 602 -1.82 -10.63 16.01
N ILE A 603 -1.40 -11.66 15.27
CA ILE A 603 -0.46 -11.54 14.15
C ILE A 603 -1.03 -12.18 12.88
N ILE A 604 -1.08 -11.38 11.81
CA ILE A 604 -1.53 -11.80 10.49
C ILE A 604 -0.34 -11.67 9.53
N ILE A 605 0.01 -12.76 8.85
CA ILE A 605 1.09 -12.82 7.88
C ILE A 605 0.48 -13.01 6.48
N ALA A 606 0.55 -11.96 5.67
CA ALA A 606 -0.05 -11.89 4.35
C ALA A 606 1.01 -12.09 3.25
N TYR A 607 0.77 -13.01 2.32
CA TYR A 607 1.63 -13.14 1.14
C TYR A 607 1.46 -11.91 0.24
N ALA A 608 2.55 -11.18 0.02
CA ALA A 608 2.54 -9.91 -0.72
C ALA A 608 3.42 -9.99 -1.98
N PRO A 609 2.85 -10.22 -3.17
CA PRO A 609 3.60 -10.20 -4.43
C PRO A 609 4.34 -8.89 -4.66
N CYS A 610 5.59 -8.98 -5.12
CA CYS A 610 6.48 -7.83 -5.28
C CYS A 610 7.23 -7.86 -6.61
N ILE A 611 7.56 -6.67 -7.14
CA ILE A 611 8.40 -6.53 -8.33
C ILE A 611 9.77 -7.21 -8.18
N ASN A 612 10.29 -7.33 -6.96
CA ASN A 612 11.57 -8.02 -6.68
C ASN A 612 11.51 -9.54 -6.88
N GLN A 613 10.33 -10.15 -6.77
CA GLN A 613 10.14 -11.56 -7.08
C GLN A 613 10.19 -11.80 -8.60
N GLY A 614 9.87 -10.76 -9.37
CA GLY A 614 10.03 -10.73 -10.81
C GLY A 614 9.05 -11.68 -11.52
N LEU A 615 7.76 -11.52 -11.24
CA LEU A 615 6.69 -12.33 -11.86
C LEU A 615 6.77 -12.26 -13.38
N LYS A 616 6.99 -13.40 -14.05
CA LYS A 616 7.16 -13.44 -15.52
C LYS A 616 5.92 -12.96 -16.28
N ARG A 617 4.74 -13.15 -15.69
CA ARG A 617 3.45 -12.71 -16.25
C ARG A 617 3.10 -11.25 -15.92
N GLY A 618 3.95 -10.56 -15.15
CA GLY A 618 3.77 -9.17 -14.71
C GLY A 618 2.90 -9.03 -13.47
N MET A 619 2.98 -7.85 -12.84
CA MET A 619 2.23 -7.52 -11.61
C MET A 619 0.71 -7.39 -11.80
N GLY A 620 0.21 -7.51 -13.04
CA GLY A 620 -1.23 -7.67 -13.30
C GLY A 620 -1.77 -9.05 -12.96
N LYS A 621 -0.89 -9.98 -12.59
CA LYS A 621 -1.21 -11.35 -12.16
C LYS A 621 -0.91 -11.57 -10.67
N SER A 622 -0.73 -10.52 -9.87
CA SER A 622 -0.38 -10.65 -8.45
C SER A 622 -1.37 -11.54 -7.69
N GLN A 623 -2.67 -11.36 -7.94
CA GLN A 623 -3.71 -12.18 -7.32
C GLN A 623 -3.69 -13.64 -7.78
N GLU A 624 -3.38 -13.89 -9.05
CA GLU A 624 -3.20 -15.25 -9.54
C GLU A 624 -1.94 -15.90 -8.95
N GLU A 625 -0.87 -15.13 -8.77
CA GLU A 625 0.36 -15.58 -8.11
C GLU A 625 0.10 -15.97 -6.64
N GLU A 626 -0.64 -15.14 -5.90
CA GLU A 626 -1.12 -15.44 -4.55
C GLU A 626 -1.93 -16.74 -4.49
N ARG A 627 -2.82 -16.96 -5.47
CA ARG A 627 -3.61 -18.20 -5.58
C ARG A 627 -2.70 -19.41 -5.81
N LEU A 628 -1.76 -19.31 -6.74
CA LEU A 628 -0.84 -20.40 -7.09
C LEU A 628 0.16 -20.72 -5.97
N ALA A 629 0.63 -19.70 -5.25
CA ALA A 629 1.45 -19.89 -4.05
C ALA A 629 0.71 -20.76 -3.02
N THR A 630 -0.59 -20.54 -2.81
CA THR A 630 -1.37 -21.36 -1.87
C THR A 630 -1.71 -22.74 -2.42
N VAL A 631 -2.16 -22.83 -3.69
CA VAL A 631 -2.56 -24.11 -4.31
C VAL A 631 -1.38 -25.08 -4.43
N SER A 632 -0.19 -24.58 -4.75
CA SER A 632 1.04 -25.39 -4.82
C SER A 632 1.55 -25.85 -3.46
N GLY A 633 0.96 -25.38 -2.36
CA GLY A 633 1.43 -25.63 -1.00
C GLY A 633 2.55 -24.71 -0.52
N TYR A 634 3.11 -23.87 -1.39
CA TYR A 634 4.19 -22.93 -1.05
C TYR A 634 3.80 -22.01 0.11
N TRP A 635 2.55 -21.53 0.11
CA TRP A 635 1.99 -20.65 1.12
C TRP A 635 0.69 -21.22 1.70
N PRO A 636 0.73 -22.14 2.67
CA PRO A 636 -0.48 -22.67 3.30
C PRO A 636 -1.15 -21.57 4.12
N ILE A 637 -2.45 -21.40 3.93
CA ILE A 637 -3.27 -20.49 4.75
C ILE A 637 -3.98 -21.24 5.87
N PHE A 638 -4.03 -20.62 7.04
CA PHE A 638 -4.58 -21.17 8.29
C PHE A 638 -4.84 -20.07 9.31
N ARG A 639 -5.57 -20.40 10.37
CA ARG A 639 -5.81 -19.54 11.54
C ARG A 639 -5.63 -20.36 12.81
N TYR A 640 -4.88 -19.84 13.77
CA TYR A 640 -4.77 -20.31 15.14
C TYR A 640 -5.54 -19.32 16.02
N ASN A 641 -6.67 -19.76 16.56
CA ASN A 641 -7.54 -18.94 17.40
C ASN A 641 -7.58 -19.49 18.84
N PRO A 642 -6.90 -18.83 19.80
CA PRO A 642 -6.89 -19.25 21.21
C PRO A 642 -8.27 -19.40 21.84
N GLN A 643 -9.28 -18.65 21.37
CA GLN A 643 -10.63 -18.71 21.94
C GLN A 643 -11.28 -20.09 21.77
N LEU A 644 -10.92 -20.83 20.72
CA LEU A 644 -11.43 -22.19 20.48
C LEU A 644 -10.99 -23.17 21.57
N ILE A 645 -9.88 -22.92 22.27
CA ILE A 645 -9.42 -23.74 23.39
C ILE A 645 -10.45 -23.73 24.53
N ALA A 646 -11.01 -22.55 24.82
CA ALA A 646 -12.06 -22.40 25.84
C ALA A 646 -13.36 -23.13 25.46
N GLU A 647 -13.57 -23.39 24.18
CA GLU A 647 -14.68 -24.20 23.65
C GLU A 647 -14.35 -25.71 23.56
N GLY A 648 -13.17 -26.13 24.01
CA GLY A 648 -12.70 -27.52 23.90
C GLY A 648 -12.40 -27.95 22.46
N LYS A 649 -12.12 -27.00 21.56
CA LYS A 649 -11.80 -27.25 20.14
C LYS A 649 -10.31 -27.02 19.88
N ASN A 650 -9.80 -27.62 18.80
CA ASN A 650 -8.44 -27.33 18.35
C ASN A 650 -8.34 -25.88 17.86
N PRO A 651 -7.38 -25.07 18.38
CA PRO A 651 -7.21 -23.68 17.97
C PRO A 651 -6.74 -23.52 16.52
N LEU A 652 -6.03 -24.50 15.95
CA LEU A 652 -5.52 -24.44 14.59
C LEU A 652 -6.54 -24.98 13.58
N VAL A 653 -6.95 -24.11 12.66
CA VAL A 653 -7.80 -24.41 11.52
C VAL A 653 -7.01 -24.21 10.22
N LEU A 654 -6.78 -25.29 9.48
CA LEU A 654 -6.22 -25.24 8.13
C LEU A 654 -7.30 -24.80 7.13
N ASP A 655 -7.08 -23.68 6.44
CA ASP A 655 -8.03 -23.11 5.48
C ASP A 655 -7.62 -23.35 4.00
N SER A 656 -6.47 -24.01 3.78
CA SER A 656 -5.96 -24.43 2.47
C SER A 656 -6.06 -25.94 2.29
N LYS A 657 -6.00 -26.40 1.05
CA LYS A 657 -5.91 -27.83 0.72
C LYS A 657 -4.44 -28.27 0.68
N ALA A 658 -4.24 -29.59 0.67
CA ALA A 658 -2.92 -30.16 0.51
C ALA A 658 -2.24 -29.70 -0.79
N PRO A 659 -0.88 -29.61 -0.81
CA PRO A 659 -0.12 -29.27 -1.99
C PRO A 659 -0.51 -30.16 -3.18
N ASP A 660 -0.75 -29.55 -4.35
CA ASP A 660 -1.22 -30.25 -5.55
C ASP A 660 -0.09 -30.78 -6.46
N GLY A 661 1.17 -30.63 -6.04
CA GLY A 661 2.35 -31.03 -6.82
C GLY A 661 2.86 -29.98 -7.81
N THR A 662 2.26 -28.78 -7.88
CA THR A 662 2.63 -27.73 -8.84
C THR A 662 3.69 -26.74 -8.35
N VAL A 663 4.32 -26.99 -7.19
CA VAL A 663 5.32 -26.07 -6.61
C VAL A 663 6.46 -25.76 -7.58
N GLY A 664 6.94 -26.74 -8.35
CA GLY A 664 7.99 -26.51 -9.36
C GLY A 664 7.59 -25.47 -10.41
N ASP A 665 6.36 -25.53 -10.90
CA ASP A 665 5.83 -24.60 -11.91
C ASP A 665 5.67 -23.19 -11.34
N PHE A 666 5.18 -23.09 -10.10
CA PHE A 666 5.07 -21.83 -9.37
C PHE A 666 6.44 -21.15 -9.19
N LEU A 667 7.47 -21.89 -8.77
CA LEU A 667 8.81 -21.28 -8.64
C LEU A 667 9.31 -20.78 -9.99
N LEU A 668 9.04 -21.52 -11.07
CA LEU A 668 9.44 -21.13 -12.41
C LEU A 668 8.61 -20.00 -13.02
N SER A 669 7.46 -19.62 -12.45
CA SER A 669 6.77 -18.38 -12.85
C SER A 669 7.46 -17.10 -12.36
N GLU A 670 8.44 -17.22 -11.45
CA GLU A 670 9.13 -16.08 -10.86
C GLU A 670 10.62 -16.05 -11.28
N ASN A 671 11.12 -14.86 -11.63
CA ASN A 671 12.51 -14.70 -12.02
C ASN A 671 13.49 -14.94 -10.85
N ARG A 672 13.08 -14.71 -9.59
CA ARG A 672 13.94 -14.97 -8.43
C ARG A 672 14.36 -16.44 -8.29
N PHE A 673 13.64 -17.39 -8.89
CA PHE A 673 14.06 -18.80 -8.97
C PHE A 673 14.53 -19.16 -10.38
N ALA A 674 13.80 -18.74 -11.42
CA ALA A 674 14.12 -19.13 -12.80
C ALA A 674 15.46 -18.56 -13.31
N ALA A 675 15.95 -17.45 -12.74
CA ALA A 675 17.28 -16.95 -13.06
C ALA A 675 18.38 -17.90 -12.55
N LEU A 676 18.16 -18.60 -11.43
CA LEU A 676 19.11 -19.54 -10.86
C LEU A 676 19.33 -20.74 -11.78
N GLU A 677 18.26 -21.27 -12.40
CA GLU A 677 18.38 -22.35 -13.38
C GLU A 677 19.30 -22.02 -14.55
N LYS A 678 19.34 -20.75 -14.95
CA LYS A 678 20.19 -20.31 -16.07
C LYS A 678 21.64 -20.09 -15.64
N MET A 679 21.85 -19.71 -14.39
CA MET A 679 23.18 -19.38 -13.86
C MET A 679 23.88 -20.61 -13.31
N LEU A 680 23.17 -21.45 -12.56
CA LEU A 680 23.67 -22.59 -11.79
C LEU A 680 22.63 -23.75 -11.87
N PRO A 681 22.54 -24.46 -13.01
CA PRO A 681 21.45 -25.42 -13.25
C PRO A 681 21.39 -26.59 -12.28
N ALA A 682 22.56 -27.12 -11.87
CA ALA A 682 22.64 -28.27 -10.95
C ALA A 682 22.17 -27.87 -9.55
N GLU A 683 22.68 -26.75 -9.03
CA GLU A 683 22.32 -26.19 -7.73
C GLU A 683 20.85 -25.75 -7.71
N ALA A 684 20.34 -25.18 -8.80
CA ALA A 684 18.93 -24.81 -8.92
C ALA A 684 17.99 -26.03 -8.82
N LYS A 685 18.41 -27.18 -9.38
CA LYS A 685 17.64 -28.43 -9.28
C LYS A 685 17.61 -28.93 -7.84
N GLU A 686 18.76 -28.96 -7.18
CA GLU A 686 18.88 -29.38 -5.78
C GLU A 686 18.07 -28.49 -4.83
N LEU A 687 18.21 -27.17 -4.95
CA LEU A 687 17.53 -26.21 -4.08
C LEU A 687 16.00 -26.23 -4.25
N ARG A 688 15.50 -26.48 -5.46
CA ARG A 688 14.05 -26.64 -5.67
C ARG A 688 13.51 -27.95 -5.12
N ALA A 689 14.29 -29.04 -5.22
CA ALA A 689 13.92 -30.29 -4.57
C ALA A 689 13.86 -30.10 -3.05
N THR A 690 14.88 -29.45 -2.47
CA THR A 690 14.91 -29.09 -1.04
C THR A 690 13.70 -28.23 -0.65
N LEU A 691 13.35 -27.21 -1.44
CA LEU A 691 12.18 -26.39 -1.16
C LEU A 691 10.87 -27.18 -1.26
N ALA A 692 10.74 -28.10 -2.22
CA ALA A 692 9.56 -28.95 -2.33
C ALA A 692 9.41 -29.87 -1.11
N GLU A 693 10.53 -30.39 -0.58
CA GLU A 693 10.57 -31.14 0.68
C GLU A 693 10.19 -30.24 1.88
N ASP A 694 10.74 -29.02 1.97
CA ASP A 694 10.39 -28.04 3.00
C ASP A 694 8.88 -27.74 3.01
N VAL A 695 8.26 -27.59 1.83
CA VAL A 695 6.82 -27.35 1.67
C VAL A 695 6.01 -28.54 2.20
N MET A 696 6.38 -29.76 1.84
CA MET A 696 5.70 -30.97 2.30
C MET A 696 5.89 -31.21 3.81
N ASP A 697 7.09 -30.99 4.35
CA ASP A 697 7.38 -31.07 5.78
C ASP A 697 6.50 -30.09 6.57
N ARG A 698 6.47 -28.82 6.14
CA ARG A 698 5.63 -27.80 6.77
C ARG A 698 4.16 -28.15 6.71
N TRP A 699 3.66 -28.63 5.57
CA TRP A 699 2.28 -29.07 5.43
C TRP A 699 1.94 -30.20 6.41
N ASN A 700 2.78 -31.24 6.48
CA ASN A 700 2.59 -32.37 7.38
C ASN A 700 2.59 -31.93 8.86
N GLN A 701 3.49 -31.03 9.25
CA GLN A 701 3.54 -30.47 10.59
C GLN A 701 2.24 -29.71 10.94
N LEU A 702 1.71 -28.92 10.00
CA LEU A 702 0.43 -28.23 10.21
C LEU A 702 -0.74 -29.22 10.31
N CYS A 703 -0.75 -30.29 9.51
CA CYS A 703 -1.77 -31.34 9.61
C CYS A 703 -1.74 -32.05 10.96
N VAL A 704 -0.54 -32.36 11.48
CA VAL A 704 -0.40 -32.95 12.83
C VAL A 704 -0.98 -32.01 13.88
N LEU A 705 -0.63 -30.73 13.83
CA LEU A 705 -1.15 -29.74 14.77
C LEU A 705 -2.67 -29.57 14.68
N ALA A 706 -3.24 -29.53 13.47
CA ALA A 706 -4.67 -29.39 13.25
C ALA A 706 -5.47 -30.67 13.56
N GLY A 707 -4.81 -31.84 13.50
CA GLY A 707 -5.38 -33.14 13.82
C GLY A 707 -5.20 -33.58 15.28
N ALA A 708 -4.43 -32.83 16.08
CA ALA A 708 -4.21 -33.14 17.50
C ALA A 708 -5.50 -33.01 18.32
N ASP A 709 -5.71 -33.93 19.26
CA ASP A 709 -6.83 -33.90 20.20
C ASP A 709 -6.65 -32.73 21.19
N PRO A 710 -7.62 -31.80 21.30
CA PRO A 710 -7.56 -30.68 22.24
C PRO A 710 -7.35 -31.11 23.70
N ALA A 711 -7.66 -32.36 24.08
CA ALA A 711 -7.49 -32.87 25.44
C ALA A 711 -6.03 -33.16 25.85
N THR A 712 -5.06 -33.13 24.93
CA THR A 712 -3.65 -33.48 25.21
C THR A 712 -2.78 -32.28 25.60
N GLY A 713 -3.26 -31.05 25.39
CA GLY A 713 -2.65 -29.85 25.94
C GLY A 713 -3.48 -29.38 27.13
N ALA A 714 -2.90 -29.34 28.33
CA ALA A 714 -3.54 -28.60 29.43
C ALA A 714 -3.85 -27.20 28.89
N PRO A 715 -5.10 -26.69 29.04
CA PRO A 715 -5.40 -25.35 28.58
C PRO A 715 -4.38 -24.42 29.22
N ALA A 716 -3.63 -23.68 28.41
CA ALA A 716 -2.93 -22.52 28.93
C ALA A 716 -4.03 -21.70 29.59
N LYS A 717 -4.07 -21.70 30.93
CA LYS A 717 -4.95 -20.81 31.66
C LYS A 717 -4.66 -19.43 31.05
N PRO A 718 -5.68 -18.66 30.65
CA PRO A 718 -5.46 -17.26 30.34
C PRO A 718 -4.56 -16.72 31.44
N ALA A 719 -3.48 -16.02 31.09
CA ALA A 719 -2.70 -15.33 32.10
C ALA A 719 -3.72 -14.64 33.01
N ALA A 720 -3.73 -15.02 34.29
CA ALA A 720 -4.69 -14.47 35.22
C ALA A 720 -4.55 -12.96 35.08
N LYS A 721 -5.58 -12.27 34.58
CA LYS A 721 -5.58 -10.81 34.65
C LYS A 721 -5.41 -10.54 36.13
N ALA A 722 -4.29 -9.92 36.50
CA ALA A 722 -4.13 -9.43 37.85
C ALA A 722 -5.37 -8.58 38.11
N ASP A 723 -6.14 -8.97 39.10
CA ASP A 723 -7.18 -8.13 39.65
C ASP A 723 -6.43 -6.99 40.33
N ASN A 724 -6.09 -5.94 39.58
CA ASN A 724 -5.26 -4.84 40.08
C ASN A 724 -5.96 -4.09 41.21
N ASP A 725 -7.28 -4.26 41.39
CA ASP A 725 -8.02 -3.81 42.58
C ASP A 725 -7.65 -4.61 43.85
N SER A 726 -6.97 -5.76 43.73
CA SER A 726 -6.55 -6.60 44.86
C SER A 726 -5.08 -6.43 45.28
N MET A 727 -4.27 -5.69 44.52
CA MET A 727 -2.84 -5.48 44.83
C MET A 727 -2.54 -4.00 45.09
N GLU A 728 -2.96 -3.51 46.26
CA GLU A 728 -2.46 -2.23 46.81
C GLU A 728 -0.97 -2.29 47.21
N ASN A 729 -0.34 -3.47 47.22
CA ASN A 729 1.00 -3.67 47.79
C ASN A 729 1.96 -4.36 46.82
N CYS A 730 3.02 -3.66 46.42
CA CYS A 730 4.23 -4.28 45.86
C CYS A 730 4.99 -5.01 46.97
N THR A 731 5.05 -6.35 46.91
CA THR A 731 5.90 -7.14 47.81
C THR A 731 7.30 -7.25 47.21
N LEU A 732 8.30 -6.67 47.87
CA LEU A 732 9.71 -6.79 47.45
C LEU A 732 10.17 -8.24 47.59
N SER A 733 10.94 -8.74 46.62
CA SER A 733 11.64 -10.02 46.77
C SER A 733 12.68 -9.91 47.89
N SER A 734 12.82 -10.95 48.70
CA SER A 734 13.78 -11.02 49.83
C SER A 734 15.27 -10.94 49.43
N THR A 735 15.58 -10.89 48.13
CA THR A 735 16.93 -11.04 47.56
C THR A 735 17.46 -9.78 46.86
N ALA A 736 16.85 -8.60 47.07
CA ALA A 736 17.32 -7.41 46.38
C ALA A 736 18.67 -6.94 46.96
N GLU A 737 19.77 -7.23 46.26
CA GLU A 737 21.15 -7.08 46.76
C GLU A 737 21.48 -5.64 47.17
N HIS A 738 20.84 -4.62 46.56
CA HIS A 738 20.98 -3.22 46.96
C HIS A 738 19.70 -2.41 46.67
N THR A 739 18.84 -2.26 47.67
CA THR A 739 17.72 -1.28 47.68
C THR A 739 17.95 -0.25 48.78
N SER A 740 17.22 0.87 48.75
CA SER A 740 17.26 1.91 49.81
C SER A 740 16.87 1.38 51.20
N THR A 741 16.26 0.19 51.27
CA THR A 741 15.88 -0.54 52.49
C THR A 741 16.69 -1.82 52.72
N SER A 742 17.72 -2.10 51.91
CA SER A 742 18.60 -3.27 52.09
C SER A 742 19.63 -3.04 53.20
N GLY A 743 20.03 -4.10 53.93
CA GLY A 743 21.05 -4.02 55.00
C GLY A 743 20.72 -4.79 56.28
N GLU A 744 19.55 -5.43 56.37
CA GLU A 744 19.24 -6.33 57.48
C GLU A 744 20.15 -7.58 57.45
N PRO A 745 20.68 -8.05 58.59
CA PRO A 745 21.43 -9.29 58.65
C PRO A 745 20.59 -10.47 58.14
N CYS A 746 21.13 -11.24 57.20
CA CYS A 746 20.50 -12.42 56.66
C CYS A 746 21.50 -13.59 56.60
N ASP A 747 20.98 -14.81 56.41
CA ASP A 747 21.81 -15.95 56.07
C ASP A 747 22.30 -15.79 54.63
N ASP A 748 23.59 -15.59 54.48
CA ASP A 748 24.27 -15.36 53.20
C ASP A 748 24.74 -16.67 52.54
N GLY A 749 24.35 -17.82 53.09
CA GLY A 749 24.73 -19.14 52.60
C GLY A 749 26.21 -19.49 52.82
N ARG A 750 27.02 -18.64 53.47
CA ARG A 750 28.45 -18.91 53.75
C ARG A 750 28.64 -19.85 54.94
N ALA A 751 27.62 -20.04 55.78
CA ALA A 751 27.69 -20.90 56.97
C ALA A 751 27.37 -22.39 56.70
N GLY A 752 26.91 -22.75 55.50
CA GLY A 752 26.78 -24.14 55.04
C GLY A 752 25.90 -25.06 55.91
N LYS A 753 24.80 -24.55 56.47
CA LYS A 753 23.77 -25.37 57.11
C LYS A 753 22.50 -25.46 56.28
#